data_AF-A0A9W9TD17-F1
#
_entry.id   AF-A0A9W9TD17-F1
#
_cell.length_a   1.000
_cell.length_b   1.000
_cell.length_c   1.000
_cell.angle_alpha   90.00
_cell.angle_beta   90.00
_cell.angle_gamma   90.00
#
_symmetry.space_group_name_H-M   'P 1'
#
loop_
_entity.id
_entity.type
_entity.pdbx_description
1 polymer ?
#
loop_
_entity_poly.entity_id
_entity_poly.type
_entity_poly.pdbx_seq_one_letter_code
_entity_poly.pdbx_strand_id
1 'polypeptide(L)'
;MAGHDDYAGPARDAEKLWGKGDYGGALDCYTAARLAFLETYPGGVADPILLELKIGAARCLEQLGHLEECVDLDSEVLNEQEKLLKPTDENLLMLRETLAANNTQLGKHEAALSLLQANLKVLESPYYGLEHEWTLQTKCTLAMEMSSVGEHHQALILLEKTLYVMAAKHFPHEAQEMVRAGIRMVQDTLKKCAANEAKDRAILSEKLSSAPELQPPTSSKHQETTTKKKDSLAKDETPSKISKTPSAVPESAKEKGSQELTKSQMYNRENQNQQKPSKAKPITDRTRSRAGSCGPSIQPVIQPVIQPVIQPVIQLEKGAICHNEDGDERDMSSERWLREIETFVHSWMPQSKVNDKIRIAILDTGIDLGHPYFDEKYRKGSTKSRREIVEECKSFLPGKKGDEDAHGHGTHAASLLLRLAPNAKVYVARVIDDDGKIGNPDAVAKRLILEAIDYASDPDHWGVHIISMSLGFKNIPESVERAIKKATMVREVFIFAAASNNGPTDDYSVTYPARAMMVFPVFAASSQGDLQKFNPNHEHKKGLSTLGVNVTGPWTRHGSKEKAPTSCRSGTSIATPIMAASAALALQFIYQKPPLEIEGLNRLKGIDGMHELLSLMIPLYARETPYFIKPGAWLRSKKYADKKVVEKIQHIWYGQIT
;
A
#
# COMPACT_ATOMS: atom_id res chain seq x y z
N MET A 1 -30.49 -32.65 38.13
CA MET A 1 -31.21 -32.75 36.84
C MET A 1 -32.68 -32.42 37.04
N ALA A 2 -32.97 -31.17 37.41
CA ALA A 2 -34.32 -30.59 37.41
C ALA A 2 -34.11 -29.10 37.07
N GLY A 3 -34.72 -28.60 35.99
CA GLY A 3 -34.72 -27.16 35.68
C GLY A 3 -34.52 -26.69 34.24
N HIS A 4 -34.65 -27.53 33.20
CA HIS A 4 -34.58 -27.07 31.79
C HIS A 4 -35.92 -27.12 31.01
N ASP A 5 -37.04 -27.52 31.64
CA ASP A 5 -38.27 -27.85 30.90
C ASP A 5 -39.21 -26.65 30.63
N ASP A 6 -39.19 -25.58 31.45
CA ASP A 6 -40.24 -24.54 31.36
C ASP A 6 -40.12 -23.61 30.13
N TYR A 7 -38.91 -23.34 29.63
CA TYR A 7 -38.70 -22.57 28.40
C TYR A 7 -38.63 -23.46 27.14
N ALA A 8 -38.37 -24.77 27.31
CA ALA A 8 -38.16 -25.70 26.20
C ALA A 8 -39.46 -26.00 25.42
N GLY A 9 -40.62 -25.90 26.07
CA GLY A 9 -41.92 -26.02 25.40
C GLY A 9 -42.13 -24.95 24.33
N PRO A 10 -42.14 -23.65 24.70
CA PRO A 10 -42.26 -22.54 23.75
C PRO A 10 -41.19 -22.55 22.65
N ALA A 11 -39.94 -22.89 22.97
CA ALA A 11 -38.87 -22.99 21.96
C ALA A 11 -39.12 -24.11 20.92
N ARG A 12 -39.61 -25.27 21.35
CA ARG A 12 -39.98 -26.37 20.43
C ARG A 12 -41.17 -26.02 19.56
N ASP A 13 -42.14 -25.31 20.12
CA ASP A 13 -43.30 -24.82 19.36
C ASP A 13 -42.87 -23.77 18.33
N ALA A 14 -41.91 -22.91 18.67
CA ALA A 14 -41.31 -21.94 17.74
C ALA A 14 -40.68 -22.62 16.53
N GLU A 15 -39.83 -23.63 16.73
CA GLU A 15 -39.20 -24.40 15.63
C GLU A 15 -40.25 -25.12 14.75
N LYS A 16 -41.34 -25.61 15.35
CA LYS A 16 -42.42 -26.25 14.62
C LYS A 16 -43.23 -25.27 13.77
N LEU A 17 -43.47 -24.06 14.29
CA LEU A 17 -44.14 -22.97 13.56
C LEU A 17 -43.25 -22.42 12.44
N TRP A 18 -41.95 -22.27 12.72
CA TRP A 18 -40.93 -21.93 11.73
C TRP A 18 -40.95 -22.90 10.55
N GLY A 19 -40.92 -24.21 10.81
CA GLY A 19 -40.97 -25.24 9.77
C GLY A 19 -42.26 -25.25 8.93
N LYS A 20 -43.33 -24.58 9.39
CA LYS A 20 -44.58 -24.37 8.65
C LYS A 20 -44.66 -23.03 7.92
N GLY A 21 -43.64 -22.17 8.07
CA GLY A 21 -43.61 -20.81 7.52
C GLY A 21 -44.42 -19.79 8.33
N ASP A 22 -44.86 -20.12 9.55
CA ASP A 22 -45.54 -19.18 10.44
C ASP A 22 -44.50 -18.45 11.31
N TYR A 23 -43.84 -17.46 10.70
CA TYR A 23 -42.75 -16.71 11.34
C TYR A 23 -43.25 -15.77 12.45
N GLY A 24 -44.50 -15.28 12.35
CA GLY A 24 -45.12 -14.45 13.38
C GLY A 24 -45.38 -15.26 14.65
N GLY A 25 -46.04 -16.41 14.52
CA GLY A 25 -46.25 -17.31 15.65
C GLY A 25 -44.94 -17.85 16.23
N ALA A 26 -43.95 -18.14 15.39
CA ALA A 26 -42.62 -18.55 15.85
C ALA A 26 -41.91 -17.43 16.66
N LEU A 27 -42.00 -16.17 16.22
CA LEU A 27 -41.45 -15.02 16.93
C LEU A 27 -42.09 -14.85 18.32
N ASP A 28 -43.41 -14.99 18.40
CA ASP A 28 -44.15 -14.92 19.67
C ASP A 28 -43.68 -16.02 20.63
N CYS A 29 -43.51 -17.25 20.12
CA CYS A 29 -43.00 -18.38 20.89
C CYS A 29 -41.54 -18.19 21.35
N TYR A 30 -40.64 -17.68 20.50
CA TYR A 30 -39.27 -17.35 20.90
C TYR A 30 -39.23 -16.23 21.94
N THR A 31 -40.08 -15.21 21.79
CA THR A 31 -40.17 -14.10 22.75
C THR A 31 -40.69 -14.58 24.10
N ALA A 32 -41.73 -15.44 24.11
CA ALA A 32 -42.25 -16.06 25.32
C ALA A 32 -41.22 -16.96 26.00
N ALA A 33 -40.49 -17.79 25.23
CA ALA A 33 -39.40 -18.61 25.73
C ALA A 33 -38.32 -17.75 26.41
N ARG A 34 -37.96 -16.62 25.78
CA ARG A 34 -36.96 -15.68 26.28
C ARG A 34 -37.38 -15.05 27.61
N LEU A 35 -38.63 -14.62 27.72
CA LEU A 35 -39.18 -14.04 28.96
C LEU A 35 -39.23 -15.07 30.09
N ALA A 36 -39.74 -16.28 29.82
CA ALA A 36 -39.77 -17.37 30.80
C ALA A 36 -38.37 -17.75 31.30
N PHE A 37 -37.38 -17.76 30.38
CA PHE A 37 -35.99 -17.99 30.74
C PHE A 37 -35.45 -16.91 31.69
N LEU A 38 -35.68 -15.63 31.39
CA LEU A 38 -35.23 -14.51 32.22
C LEU A 38 -35.92 -14.44 33.59
N GLU A 39 -37.20 -14.82 33.68
CA GLU A 39 -37.92 -14.95 34.95
C GLU A 39 -37.33 -16.04 35.84
N THR A 40 -36.94 -17.16 35.22
CA THR A 40 -36.34 -18.30 35.93
C THR A 40 -34.87 -18.02 36.31
N TYR A 41 -34.14 -17.29 35.47
CA TYR A 41 -32.71 -17.04 35.59
C TYR A 41 -32.36 -15.53 35.47
N PRO A 42 -32.64 -14.73 36.51
CA PRO A 42 -32.57 -13.25 36.46
C PRO A 42 -31.16 -12.63 36.33
N GLY A 43 -30.10 -13.42 36.14
CA GLY A 43 -28.71 -12.95 35.96
C GLY A 43 -28.10 -13.20 34.57
N GLY A 44 -28.83 -13.85 33.65
CA GLY A 44 -28.23 -14.53 32.50
C GLY A 44 -28.15 -13.72 31.21
N VAL A 45 -27.41 -12.60 31.16
CA VAL A 45 -27.21 -11.83 29.92
C VAL A 45 -26.35 -12.58 28.88
N ALA A 46 -25.55 -13.55 29.33
CA ALA A 46 -24.61 -14.32 28.51
C ALA A 46 -24.89 -15.84 28.55
N ASP A 47 -26.11 -16.26 28.87
CA ASP A 47 -26.46 -17.68 28.87
C ASP A 47 -26.60 -18.21 27.43
N PRO A 48 -25.95 -19.33 27.06
CA PRO A 48 -26.02 -19.89 25.71
C PRO A 48 -27.45 -20.14 25.20
N ILE A 49 -28.35 -20.56 26.08
CA ILE A 49 -29.76 -20.81 25.74
C ILE A 49 -30.46 -19.49 25.42
N LEU A 50 -30.21 -18.44 26.20
CA LEU A 50 -30.80 -17.13 25.94
C LEU A 50 -30.35 -16.58 24.56
N LEU A 51 -29.08 -16.79 24.21
CA LEU A 51 -28.53 -16.37 22.92
C LEU A 51 -29.15 -17.17 21.77
N GLU A 52 -29.33 -18.49 21.91
CA GLU A 52 -30.04 -19.30 20.91
C GLU A 52 -31.48 -18.83 20.68
N LEU A 53 -32.20 -18.50 21.76
CA LEU A 53 -33.56 -17.96 21.67
C LEU A 53 -33.59 -16.60 20.97
N LYS A 54 -32.60 -15.74 21.21
CA LYS A 54 -32.47 -14.45 20.51
C LYS A 54 -32.18 -14.64 19.02
N ILE A 55 -31.29 -15.58 18.65
CA ILE A 55 -31.00 -15.92 17.24
C ILE A 55 -32.26 -16.44 16.55
N GLY A 56 -33.03 -17.31 17.22
CA GLY A 56 -34.31 -17.80 16.71
C GLY A 56 -35.31 -16.67 16.43
N ALA A 57 -35.45 -15.73 17.37
CA ALA A 57 -36.30 -14.55 17.20
C ALA A 57 -35.81 -13.62 16.08
N ALA A 58 -34.50 -13.38 15.97
CA ALA A 58 -33.92 -12.54 14.92
C ALA A 58 -34.20 -13.12 13.53
N ARG A 59 -34.03 -14.43 13.36
CA ARG A 59 -34.40 -15.13 12.12
C ARG A 59 -35.87 -14.94 11.75
N CYS A 60 -36.78 -14.90 12.73
CA CYS A 60 -38.20 -14.62 12.46
C CYS A 60 -38.42 -13.19 11.99
N LEU A 61 -37.77 -12.23 12.65
CA LEU A 61 -37.85 -10.81 12.29
C LEU A 61 -37.33 -10.57 10.87
N GLU A 62 -36.24 -11.24 10.47
CA GLU A 62 -35.72 -11.21 9.10
C GLU A 62 -36.77 -11.66 8.08
N GLN A 63 -37.42 -12.82 8.30
CA GLN A 63 -38.43 -13.34 7.38
C GLN A 63 -39.71 -12.49 7.32
N LEU A 64 -40.02 -11.78 8.41
CA LEU A 64 -41.12 -10.82 8.46
C LEU A 64 -40.77 -9.46 7.84
N GLY A 65 -39.51 -9.24 7.45
CA GLY A 65 -39.02 -7.96 6.91
C GLY A 65 -38.77 -6.88 7.95
N HIS A 66 -38.81 -7.22 9.24
CA HIS A 66 -38.51 -6.32 10.37
C HIS A 66 -36.99 -6.21 10.56
N LEU A 67 -36.30 -5.70 9.54
CA LEU A 67 -34.84 -5.72 9.45
C LEU A 67 -34.15 -4.88 10.54
N GLU A 68 -34.74 -3.77 10.97
CA GLU A 68 -34.15 -2.93 12.04
C GLU A 68 -34.12 -3.68 13.38
N GLU A 69 -35.25 -4.27 13.78
CA GLU A 69 -35.36 -5.07 15.01
C GLU A 69 -34.45 -6.31 14.96
N CYS A 70 -34.34 -6.95 13.78
CA CYS A 70 -33.42 -8.06 13.55
C CYS A 70 -31.96 -7.65 13.78
N VAL A 71 -31.53 -6.54 13.17
CA VAL A 71 -30.15 -6.03 13.29
C VAL A 71 -29.82 -5.66 14.73
N ASP A 72 -30.75 -5.01 15.45
CA ASP A 72 -30.56 -4.67 16.85
C ASP A 72 -30.36 -5.93 17.71
N LEU A 73 -31.21 -6.94 17.51
CA LEU A 73 -31.15 -8.19 18.26
C LEU A 73 -29.89 -9.01 17.95
N ASP A 74 -29.53 -9.16 16.68
CA ASP A 74 -28.31 -9.87 16.26
C ASP A 74 -27.03 -9.13 16.70
N SER A 75 -27.06 -7.80 16.76
CA SER A 75 -25.93 -7.00 17.29
C SER A 75 -25.73 -7.25 18.79
N GLU A 76 -26.80 -7.37 19.57
CA GLU A 76 -26.70 -7.77 20.98
C GLU A 76 -26.13 -9.17 21.13
N VAL A 77 -26.61 -10.12 20.33
CA VAL A 77 -26.11 -11.51 20.35
C VAL A 77 -24.64 -11.56 20.00
N LEU A 78 -24.22 -10.84 18.95
CA LEU A 78 -22.84 -10.78 18.50
C LEU A 78 -21.92 -10.28 19.62
N ASN A 79 -22.28 -9.18 20.29
CA ASN A 79 -21.49 -8.60 21.36
C ASN A 79 -21.28 -9.56 22.55
N GLU A 80 -22.28 -10.39 22.88
CA GLU A 80 -22.12 -11.39 23.94
C GLU A 80 -21.35 -12.64 23.46
N GLN A 81 -21.62 -13.13 22.25
CA GLN A 81 -20.92 -14.28 21.68
C GLN A 81 -19.42 -14.01 21.48
N GLU A 82 -19.02 -12.79 21.11
CA GLU A 82 -17.62 -12.40 20.97
C GLU A 82 -16.82 -12.50 22.28
N LYS A 83 -17.49 -12.39 23.44
CA LYS A 83 -16.85 -12.53 24.76
C LYS A 83 -16.66 -13.98 25.18
N LEU A 84 -17.51 -14.88 24.67
CA LEU A 84 -17.58 -16.28 25.09
C LEU A 84 -16.88 -17.23 24.13
N LEU A 85 -16.99 -16.96 22.84
CA LEU A 85 -16.55 -17.84 21.77
C LEU A 85 -15.19 -17.43 21.23
N LYS A 86 -14.49 -18.39 20.63
CA LYS A 86 -13.25 -18.09 19.90
C LYS A 86 -13.62 -17.32 18.63
N PRO A 87 -12.77 -16.39 18.16
CA PRO A 87 -13.03 -15.66 16.92
C PRO A 87 -13.29 -16.55 15.70
N THR A 88 -12.72 -17.76 15.68
CA THR A 88 -12.85 -18.77 14.62
C THR A 88 -14.13 -19.60 14.68
N ASP A 89 -14.99 -19.38 15.68
CA ASP A 89 -16.26 -20.11 15.84
C ASP A 89 -17.18 -19.86 14.64
N GLU A 90 -17.70 -20.94 14.05
CA GLU A 90 -18.50 -20.88 12.84
C GLU A 90 -19.79 -20.07 13.03
N ASN A 91 -20.42 -20.16 14.21
CA ASN A 91 -21.65 -19.42 14.50
C ASN A 91 -21.39 -17.91 14.52
N LEU A 92 -20.23 -17.52 15.04
CA LEU A 92 -19.82 -16.12 15.10
C LEU A 92 -19.55 -15.56 13.68
N LEU A 93 -18.92 -16.37 12.83
CA LEU A 93 -18.66 -15.98 11.44
C LEU A 93 -19.96 -15.83 10.65
N MET A 94 -20.88 -16.79 10.79
CA MET A 94 -22.20 -16.75 10.14
C MET A 94 -23.03 -15.56 10.62
N LEU A 95 -23.06 -15.29 11.92
CA LEU A 95 -23.80 -14.17 12.49
C LEU A 95 -23.32 -12.82 11.93
N ARG A 96 -22.01 -12.62 11.78
CA ARG A 96 -21.46 -11.40 11.16
C ARG A 96 -21.86 -11.27 9.69
N GLU A 97 -21.89 -12.37 8.93
CA GLU A 97 -22.33 -12.33 7.52
C GLU A 97 -23.82 -11.99 7.39
N THR A 98 -24.68 -12.62 8.19
CA THR A 98 -26.12 -12.31 8.22
C THR A 98 -26.36 -10.86 8.62
N LEU A 99 -25.69 -10.40 9.68
CA LEU A 99 -25.81 -9.00 10.14
C LEU A 99 -25.32 -8.02 9.06
N ALA A 100 -24.25 -8.35 8.33
CA ALA A 100 -23.78 -7.54 7.21
C ALA A 100 -24.83 -7.49 6.09
N ALA A 101 -25.40 -8.63 5.69
CA ALA A 101 -26.43 -8.70 4.65
C ALA A 101 -27.68 -7.88 5.02
N ASN A 102 -28.12 -7.92 6.28
CA ASN A 102 -29.25 -7.13 6.75
C ASN A 102 -28.93 -5.62 6.79
N ASN A 103 -27.70 -5.25 7.17
CA ASN A 103 -27.25 -3.86 7.08
C ASN A 103 -27.19 -3.36 5.63
N THR A 104 -26.75 -4.18 4.67
CA THR A 104 -26.80 -3.86 3.24
C THR A 104 -28.22 -3.57 2.78
N GLN A 105 -29.20 -4.40 3.17
CA GLN A 105 -30.61 -4.20 2.80
C GLN A 105 -31.19 -2.90 3.37
N LEU A 106 -30.73 -2.49 4.56
CA LEU A 106 -31.07 -1.20 5.17
C LEU A 106 -30.30 0.00 4.59
N GLY A 107 -29.41 -0.22 3.60
CA GLY A 107 -28.54 0.82 3.04
C GLY A 107 -27.41 1.27 3.97
N LYS A 108 -27.17 0.56 5.08
CA LYS A 108 -26.10 0.81 6.06
C LYS A 108 -24.79 0.17 5.59
N HIS A 109 -24.29 0.57 4.42
CA HIS A 109 -23.13 -0.03 3.76
C HIS A 109 -21.84 0.01 4.59
N GLU A 110 -21.59 1.09 5.33
CA GLU A 110 -20.40 1.22 6.19
C GLU A 110 -20.40 0.20 7.33
N ALA A 111 -21.56 -0.08 7.93
CA ALA A 111 -21.70 -1.09 8.98
C ALA A 111 -21.47 -2.50 8.41
N ALA A 112 -22.03 -2.79 7.23
CA ALA A 112 -21.81 -4.06 6.53
C ALA A 112 -20.33 -4.28 6.18
N LEU A 113 -19.65 -3.25 5.67
CA LEU A 113 -18.21 -3.28 5.40
C LEU A 113 -17.39 -3.65 6.64
N SER A 114 -17.67 -2.98 7.77
CA SER A 114 -16.95 -3.22 9.03
C SER A 114 -17.07 -4.68 9.49
N LEU A 115 -18.29 -5.25 9.43
CA LEU A 115 -18.56 -6.64 9.78
C LEU A 115 -17.85 -7.63 8.87
N LEU A 116 -17.91 -7.42 7.54
CA LEU A 116 -17.26 -8.28 6.55
C LEU A 116 -15.73 -8.21 6.68
N GLN A 117 -15.16 -7.03 6.95
CA GLN A 117 -13.73 -6.87 7.21
C GLN A 117 -13.27 -7.60 8.47
N ALA A 118 -14.07 -7.54 9.55
CA ALA A 118 -13.81 -8.29 10.77
C ALA A 118 -13.85 -9.80 10.52
N ASN A 119 -14.83 -10.28 9.75
CA ASN A 119 -14.92 -11.70 9.37
C ASN A 119 -13.72 -12.15 8.53
N LEU A 120 -13.39 -11.35 7.51
CA LEU A 120 -12.28 -11.64 6.61
C LEU A 120 -10.95 -11.73 7.37
N LYS A 121 -10.75 -10.93 8.43
CA LYS A 121 -9.58 -10.99 9.30
C LYS A 121 -9.38 -12.36 9.95
N VAL A 122 -10.45 -13.00 10.37
CA VAL A 122 -10.42 -14.34 10.95
C VAL A 122 -10.25 -15.41 9.86
N LEU A 123 -10.98 -15.26 8.74
CA LEU A 123 -10.96 -16.20 7.63
C LEU A 123 -9.61 -16.24 6.88
N GLU A 124 -8.86 -15.15 6.88
CA GLU A 124 -7.49 -15.11 6.33
C GLU A 124 -6.44 -15.73 7.27
N SER A 125 -6.83 -16.16 8.48
CA SER A 125 -5.92 -16.84 9.40
C SER A 125 -5.49 -18.21 8.86
N PRO A 126 -4.37 -18.80 9.33
CA PRO A 126 -3.93 -20.13 8.91
C PRO A 126 -4.93 -21.26 9.16
N TYR A 127 -5.97 -21.02 9.96
CA TYR A 127 -7.01 -22.01 10.24
C TYR A 127 -7.90 -22.28 9.02
N TYR A 128 -8.35 -21.22 8.34
CA TYR A 128 -9.16 -21.32 7.12
C TYR A 128 -8.28 -21.13 5.88
N GLY A 129 -7.52 -20.04 5.82
CA GLY A 129 -6.61 -19.71 4.73
C GLY A 129 -7.27 -18.89 3.61
N LEU A 130 -6.41 -18.39 2.71
CA LEU A 130 -6.81 -17.46 1.64
C LEU A 130 -7.67 -18.10 0.53
N GLU A 131 -7.64 -19.43 0.44
CA GLU A 131 -8.31 -20.23 -0.58
C GLU A 131 -9.59 -20.92 -0.08
N HIS A 132 -9.94 -20.75 1.19
CA HIS A 132 -11.14 -21.35 1.78
C HIS A 132 -12.42 -20.76 1.15
N GLU A 133 -13.46 -21.59 1.01
CA GLU A 133 -14.73 -21.20 0.38
C GLU A 133 -15.35 -19.99 1.05
N TRP A 134 -15.48 -19.98 2.38
CA TRP A 134 -15.98 -18.83 3.12
C TRP A 134 -15.12 -17.59 2.94
N THR A 135 -13.79 -17.71 2.92
CA THR A 135 -12.89 -16.57 2.68
C THR A 135 -13.18 -15.93 1.33
N LEU A 136 -13.38 -16.73 0.29
CA LEU A 136 -13.67 -16.27 -1.07
C LEU A 136 -15.08 -15.68 -1.19
N GLN A 137 -16.07 -16.28 -0.51
CA GLN A 137 -17.43 -15.77 -0.44
C GLN A 137 -17.49 -14.41 0.28
N THR A 138 -16.91 -14.28 1.47
CA THR A 138 -16.82 -13.02 2.20
C THR A 138 -16.10 -11.94 1.37
N LYS A 139 -15.04 -12.29 0.64
CA LYS A 139 -14.35 -11.35 -0.29
C LYS A 139 -15.26 -10.86 -1.40
N CYS A 140 -16.10 -11.73 -1.96
CA CYS A 140 -17.07 -11.35 -2.98
C CYS A 140 -18.10 -10.36 -2.43
N THR A 141 -18.70 -10.66 -1.27
CA THR A 141 -19.67 -9.77 -0.61
C THR A 141 -19.03 -8.44 -0.23
N LEU A 142 -17.82 -8.48 0.36
CA LEU A 142 -17.06 -7.28 0.71
C LEU A 142 -16.80 -6.40 -0.50
N ALA A 143 -16.41 -6.98 -1.64
CA ALA A 143 -16.19 -6.20 -2.86
C ALA A 143 -17.47 -5.53 -3.38
N MET A 144 -18.63 -6.20 -3.27
CA MET A 144 -19.90 -5.59 -3.64
C MET A 144 -20.22 -4.39 -2.76
N GLU A 145 -20.02 -4.50 -1.44
CA GLU A 145 -20.20 -3.36 -0.52
C GLU A 145 -19.19 -2.23 -0.75
N MET A 146 -17.93 -2.56 -1.07
CA MET A 146 -16.91 -1.58 -1.45
C MET A 146 -17.35 -0.79 -2.68
N SER A 147 -17.96 -1.46 -3.66
CA SER A 147 -18.53 -0.77 -4.82
C SER A 147 -19.71 0.12 -4.44
N SER A 148 -20.55 -0.26 -3.47
CA SER A 148 -21.69 0.55 -3.01
C SER A 148 -21.23 1.87 -2.36
N VAL A 149 -20.08 1.88 -1.69
CA VAL A 149 -19.49 3.12 -1.10
C VAL A 149 -18.60 3.91 -2.07
N GLY A 150 -18.50 3.49 -3.34
CA GLY A 150 -17.76 4.20 -4.39
C GLY A 150 -16.33 3.68 -4.65
N GLU A 151 -15.86 2.66 -3.94
CA GLU A 151 -14.53 2.06 -4.11
C GLU A 151 -14.48 1.03 -5.26
N HIS A 152 -15.04 1.39 -6.42
CA HIS A 152 -15.25 0.47 -7.54
C HIS A 152 -13.97 -0.19 -8.07
N HIS A 153 -12.85 0.54 -8.13
CA HIS A 153 -11.60 -0.01 -8.62
C HIS A 153 -11.03 -1.08 -7.67
N GLN A 154 -11.14 -0.86 -6.36
CA GLN A 154 -10.67 -1.81 -5.35
C GLN A 154 -11.58 -3.05 -5.31
N ALA A 155 -12.89 -2.84 -5.41
CA ALA A 155 -13.87 -3.91 -5.56
C ALA A 155 -13.56 -4.82 -6.76
N LEU A 156 -13.29 -4.23 -7.92
CA LEU A 156 -12.96 -4.97 -9.14
C LEU A 156 -11.69 -5.81 -8.96
N ILE A 157 -10.65 -5.24 -8.34
CA ILE A 157 -9.41 -5.96 -8.03
C ILE A 157 -9.69 -7.16 -7.12
N LEU A 158 -10.50 -6.97 -6.07
CA LEU A 158 -10.83 -8.03 -5.12
C LEU A 158 -11.64 -9.17 -5.78
N LEU A 159 -12.61 -8.83 -6.62
CA LEU A 159 -13.40 -9.82 -7.37
C LEU A 159 -12.55 -10.57 -8.40
N GLU A 160 -11.70 -9.89 -9.16
CA GLU A 160 -10.81 -10.54 -10.11
C GLU A 160 -9.85 -11.50 -9.40
N LYS A 161 -9.25 -11.08 -8.27
CA LYS A 161 -8.44 -11.94 -7.37
C LYS A 161 -9.20 -13.19 -6.97
N THR A 162 -10.41 -13.01 -6.47
CA THR A 162 -11.27 -14.10 -5.97
C THR A 162 -11.60 -15.09 -7.10
N LEU A 163 -12.08 -14.59 -8.26
CA LEU A 163 -12.41 -15.44 -9.41
C LEU A 163 -11.21 -16.23 -9.91
N TYR A 164 -10.03 -15.60 -9.94
CA TYR A 164 -8.82 -16.25 -10.41
C TYR A 164 -8.41 -17.40 -9.50
N VAL A 165 -8.43 -17.19 -8.17
CA VAL A 165 -8.14 -18.25 -7.18
C VAL A 165 -9.17 -19.38 -7.31
N MET A 166 -10.46 -19.06 -7.42
CA MET A 166 -11.52 -20.05 -7.60
C MET A 166 -11.32 -20.90 -8.87
N ALA A 167 -10.96 -20.26 -9.98
CA ALA A 167 -10.70 -20.96 -11.23
C ALA A 167 -9.45 -21.84 -11.15
N ALA A 168 -8.37 -21.35 -10.55
CA ALA A 168 -7.11 -22.08 -10.38
C ALA A 168 -7.25 -23.31 -9.47
N LYS A 169 -8.20 -23.27 -8.52
CA LYS A 169 -8.49 -24.36 -7.58
C LYS A 169 -9.70 -25.22 -7.99
N HIS A 170 -10.21 -25.02 -9.20
CA HIS A 170 -11.32 -25.80 -9.76
C HIS A 170 -12.61 -25.76 -8.93
N PHE A 171 -12.94 -24.61 -8.32
CA PHE A 171 -14.23 -24.41 -7.66
C PHE A 171 -15.40 -24.60 -8.65
N PRO A 172 -16.62 -24.97 -8.17
CA PRO A 172 -17.78 -25.16 -9.03
C PRO A 172 -18.07 -23.94 -9.92
N HIS A 173 -18.52 -24.20 -11.15
CA HIS A 173 -18.79 -23.15 -12.14
C HIS A 173 -19.83 -22.14 -11.64
N GLU A 174 -20.85 -22.62 -10.90
CA GLU A 174 -21.91 -21.79 -10.32
C GLU A 174 -21.35 -20.75 -9.34
N ALA A 175 -20.42 -21.15 -8.47
CA ALA A 175 -19.77 -20.24 -7.53
C ALA A 175 -18.90 -19.19 -8.25
N GLN A 176 -18.21 -19.59 -9.32
CA GLN A 176 -17.44 -18.66 -10.16
C GLN A 176 -18.35 -17.67 -10.92
N GLU A 177 -19.54 -18.10 -11.35
CA GLU A 177 -20.49 -17.22 -12.04
C GLU A 177 -21.02 -16.10 -11.15
N MET A 178 -21.20 -16.35 -9.85
CA MET A 178 -21.57 -15.29 -8.91
C MET A 178 -20.52 -14.18 -8.90
N VAL A 179 -19.23 -14.53 -8.83
CA VAL A 179 -18.14 -13.54 -8.85
C VAL A 179 -18.06 -12.84 -10.21
N ARG A 180 -18.24 -13.58 -11.33
CA ARG A 180 -18.30 -12.97 -12.67
C ARG A 180 -19.45 -11.99 -12.82
N ALA A 181 -20.61 -12.28 -12.23
CA ALA A 181 -21.74 -11.36 -12.19
C ALA A 181 -21.38 -10.08 -11.43
N GLY A 182 -20.75 -10.20 -10.25
CA GLY A 182 -20.23 -9.06 -9.50
C GLY A 182 -19.25 -8.21 -10.32
N ILE A 183 -18.29 -8.84 -11.02
CA ILE A 183 -17.34 -8.15 -11.91
C ILE A 183 -18.08 -7.33 -12.98
N ARG A 184 -19.05 -7.94 -13.67
CA ARG A 184 -19.86 -7.25 -14.68
C ARG A 184 -20.60 -6.05 -14.10
N MET A 185 -21.20 -6.20 -12.92
CA MET A 185 -21.90 -5.12 -12.23
C MET A 185 -20.97 -3.95 -11.90
N VAL A 186 -19.81 -4.22 -11.30
CA VAL A 186 -18.83 -3.17 -10.95
C VAL A 186 -18.28 -2.48 -12.21
N GLN A 187 -17.98 -3.25 -13.26
CA GLN A 187 -17.53 -2.69 -14.54
C GLN A 187 -18.57 -1.78 -15.18
N ASP A 188 -19.85 -2.15 -15.14
CA ASP A 188 -20.91 -1.32 -15.70
C ASP A 188 -21.15 -0.05 -14.87
N THR A 189 -20.99 -0.12 -13.55
CA THR A 189 -20.98 1.06 -12.67
C THR A 189 -19.82 1.98 -13.02
N LEU A 190 -18.60 1.46 -13.18
CA LEU A 190 -17.43 2.24 -13.60
C LEU A 190 -17.65 2.96 -14.94
N LYS A 191 -18.23 2.28 -15.94
CA LYS A 191 -18.56 2.90 -17.24
C LYS A 191 -19.55 4.04 -17.08
N LYS A 192 -20.59 3.88 -16.23
CA LYS A 192 -21.57 4.92 -15.96
C LYS A 192 -20.94 6.13 -15.27
N CYS A 193 -20.09 5.91 -14.26
CA CYS A 193 -19.36 6.98 -13.58
C CYS A 193 -18.46 7.75 -14.54
N ALA A 194 -17.66 7.05 -15.36
CA ALA A 194 -16.81 7.69 -16.37
C ALA A 194 -17.60 8.49 -17.41
N ALA A 195 -18.77 7.99 -17.84
CA ALA A 195 -19.64 8.70 -18.77
C ALA A 195 -20.25 9.98 -18.14
N ASN A 196 -20.57 9.95 -16.85
CA ASN A 196 -21.05 11.11 -16.11
C ASN A 196 -19.94 12.14 -15.91
N GLU A 197 -18.75 11.72 -15.51
CA GLU A 197 -17.58 12.60 -15.38
C GLU A 197 -17.22 13.28 -16.71
N ALA A 198 -17.30 12.56 -17.83
CA ALA A 198 -17.08 13.13 -19.16
C ALA A 198 -18.14 14.19 -19.52
N LYS A 199 -19.42 13.96 -19.17
CA LYS A 199 -20.49 14.94 -19.34
C LYS A 199 -20.29 16.16 -18.45
N ASP A 200 -19.92 15.96 -17.19
CA ASP A 200 -19.67 17.05 -16.25
C ASP A 200 -18.48 17.91 -16.69
N ARG A 201 -17.41 17.29 -17.18
CA ARG A 201 -16.28 17.99 -17.81
C ARG A 201 -16.69 18.77 -19.05
N ALA A 202 -17.55 18.19 -19.90
CA ALA A 202 -18.07 18.88 -21.08
C ALA A 202 -18.91 20.11 -20.69
N ILE A 203 -19.81 19.97 -19.71
CA ILE A 203 -20.62 21.08 -19.17
C ILE A 203 -19.72 22.15 -18.53
N LEU A 204 -18.68 21.75 -17.79
CA LEU A 204 -17.72 22.69 -17.20
C LEU A 204 -16.98 23.47 -18.29
N SER A 205 -16.56 22.78 -19.36
CA SER A 205 -15.86 23.39 -20.49
C SER A 205 -16.75 24.36 -21.27
N GLU A 206 -18.03 24.03 -21.44
CA GLU A 206 -19.03 24.89 -22.07
C GLU A 206 -19.27 26.14 -21.21
N LYS A 207 -19.41 25.98 -19.88
CA LYS A 207 -19.54 27.10 -18.93
C LYS A 207 -18.30 28.00 -18.91
N LEU A 208 -17.11 27.43 -18.93
CA LEU A 208 -15.83 28.16 -19.03
C LEU A 208 -15.69 28.90 -20.35
N SER A 209 -16.21 28.34 -21.46
CA SER A 209 -16.23 29.02 -22.77
C SER A 209 -17.29 30.14 -22.87
N SER A 210 -18.34 30.07 -22.04
CA SER A 210 -19.42 31.06 -21.98
C SER A 210 -19.21 32.15 -20.93
N ALA A 211 -18.14 32.08 -20.14
CA ALA A 211 -17.80 33.09 -19.16
C ALA A 211 -17.40 34.39 -19.88
N PRO A 212 -18.01 35.55 -19.58
CA PRO A 212 -17.66 36.80 -20.26
C PRO A 212 -16.21 37.17 -19.99
N GLU A 213 -15.45 37.45 -21.05
CA GLU A 213 -14.07 37.95 -20.96
C GLU A 213 -14.03 39.21 -20.09
N LEU A 214 -13.43 39.08 -18.91
CA LEU A 214 -12.99 40.24 -18.13
C LEU A 214 -11.84 40.89 -18.90
N GLN A 215 -12.14 42.00 -19.59
CA GLN A 215 -11.10 42.81 -20.21
C GLN A 215 -10.13 43.32 -19.14
N PRO A 216 -8.80 43.23 -19.37
CA PRO A 216 -7.81 43.74 -18.43
C PRO A 216 -7.95 45.27 -18.30
N PRO A 217 -7.66 45.85 -17.13
CA PRO A 217 -7.83 47.28 -16.91
C PRO A 217 -6.81 48.07 -17.75
N THR A 218 -7.29 48.83 -18.72
CA THR A 218 -6.47 49.77 -19.49
C THR A 218 -6.17 51.01 -18.67
N SER A 219 -4.89 51.30 -18.50
CA SER A 219 -4.39 52.55 -17.93
C SER A 219 -4.59 53.72 -18.88
N SER A 220 -5.21 54.82 -18.43
CA SER A 220 -4.82 56.18 -18.87
C SER A 220 -5.33 57.26 -17.91
N LYS A 221 -4.41 58.12 -17.50
CA LYS A 221 -4.65 59.42 -16.86
C LYS A 221 -5.36 60.36 -17.86
N HIS A 222 -6.41 61.07 -17.43
CA HIS A 222 -6.50 62.54 -17.35
C HIS A 222 -7.95 63.06 -17.34
N GLN A 223 -8.18 63.96 -16.36
CA GLN A 223 -8.95 65.21 -16.39
C GLN A 223 -10.46 65.26 -16.69
N GLU A 224 -11.17 65.61 -15.61
CA GLU A 224 -12.00 66.81 -15.43
C GLU A 224 -13.23 67.08 -16.31
N THR A 225 -14.37 67.07 -15.60
CA THR A 225 -15.47 68.07 -15.64
C THR A 225 -16.32 68.09 -16.92
N THR A 226 -17.65 68.01 -16.88
CA THR A 226 -18.54 69.02 -16.27
C THR A 226 -20.01 68.60 -16.41
N THR A 227 -20.79 68.95 -15.38
CA THR A 227 -22.15 69.54 -15.42
C THR A 227 -23.44 68.74 -15.71
N LYS A 228 -24.32 68.92 -14.69
CA LYS A 228 -25.74 69.37 -14.74
C LYS A 228 -26.80 68.28 -14.93
N LYS A 229 -27.60 68.02 -13.87
CA LYS A 229 -28.90 68.67 -13.54
C LYS A 229 -29.98 68.20 -14.54
N LYS A 230 -31.17 67.74 -14.15
CA LYS A 230 -31.93 67.82 -12.90
C LYS A 230 -33.29 67.14 -13.14
N ASP A 231 -34.05 66.98 -12.05
CA ASP A 231 -35.52 66.91 -12.01
C ASP A 231 -36.13 65.57 -12.50
N SER A 232 -37.12 64.94 -11.86
CA SER A 232 -38.01 65.40 -10.78
C SER A 232 -38.98 64.30 -10.35
N LEU A 233 -39.43 64.40 -9.09
CA LEU A 233 -40.79 64.13 -8.55
C LEU A 233 -41.31 62.66 -8.62
N ALA A 234 -41.45 61.86 -7.56
CA ALA A 234 -41.89 62.01 -6.15
C ALA A 234 -43.40 61.78 -5.91
N LYS A 235 -43.64 61.09 -4.78
CA LYS A 235 -44.83 61.03 -3.90
C LYS A 235 -45.92 60.03 -4.29
N ASP A 236 -46.65 59.39 -3.38
CA ASP A 236 -46.66 59.16 -1.91
C ASP A 236 -47.74 58.04 -1.77
N GLU A 237 -47.76 57.16 -0.78
CA GLU A 237 -48.40 57.40 0.52
C GLU A 237 -48.10 56.25 1.51
N THR A 238 -47.87 56.66 2.75
CA THR A 238 -47.95 55.88 4.02
C THR A 238 -49.14 56.50 4.81
N PRO A 239 -49.40 56.31 6.14
CA PRO A 239 -48.77 55.49 7.19
C PRO A 239 -49.74 54.89 8.27
N SER A 240 -49.11 54.27 9.29
CA SER A 240 -49.45 54.20 10.74
C SER A 240 -49.59 52.75 11.26
N LYS A 241 -49.03 52.30 12.40
CA LYS A 241 -48.69 52.89 13.73
C LYS A 241 -47.48 52.13 14.39
N ILE A 242 -46.50 52.80 15.03
CA ILE A 242 -46.24 52.95 16.52
C ILE A 242 -46.06 51.59 17.26
N SER A 243 -45.06 51.25 18.09
CA SER A 243 -43.86 51.90 18.66
C SER A 243 -42.99 50.91 19.49
N LYS A 244 -41.67 51.20 19.58
CA LYS A 244 -40.73 51.11 20.73
C LYS A 244 -40.25 49.74 21.30
N THR A 245 -39.01 49.39 20.89
CA THR A 245 -37.72 49.17 21.65
C THR A 245 -37.67 49.30 23.19
N PRO A 246 -36.51 49.00 23.88
CA PRO A 246 -35.26 48.27 23.51
C PRO A 246 -34.72 47.29 24.60
N SER A 247 -33.61 46.58 24.35
CA SER A 247 -32.34 46.68 25.15
C SER A 247 -31.51 45.38 25.28
N ALA A 248 -30.17 45.61 25.31
CA ALA A 248 -29.06 44.88 25.92
C ALA A 248 -28.44 43.66 25.19
N VAL A 249 -27.12 43.40 25.13
CA VAL A 249 -25.78 44.05 25.26
C VAL A 249 -24.75 42.87 25.41
N PRO A 250 -23.43 43.05 25.15
CA PRO A 250 -22.59 42.09 24.41
C PRO A 250 -21.29 41.63 25.14
N GLU A 251 -20.33 41.06 24.33
CA GLU A 251 -18.84 41.08 24.47
C GLU A 251 -18.19 40.32 25.65
N SER A 252 -16.91 39.91 25.69
CA SER A 252 -15.78 39.68 24.76
C SER A 252 -14.60 39.04 25.55
N ALA A 253 -13.65 38.41 24.83
CA ALA A 253 -12.18 38.33 25.02
C ALA A 253 -11.45 37.95 26.35
N LYS A 254 -10.52 36.97 26.18
CA LYS A 254 -9.10 36.83 26.64
C LYS A 254 -8.69 36.66 28.12
N GLU A 255 -7.64 35.85 28.25
CA GLU A 255 -6.41 35.97 29.10
C GLU A 255 -6.11 34.96 30.23
N LYS A 256 -4.81 34.90 30.56
CA LYS A 256 -4.01 33.84 31.20
C LYS A 256 -3.92 33.94 32.74
N GLY A 257 -3.62 32.79 33.38
CA GLY A 257 -2.79 32.65 34.61
C GLY A 257 -3.49 33.04 35.92
N SER A 258 -3.15 32.56 37.12
CA SER A 258 -2.05 31.75 37.66
C SER A 258 -2.41 31.34 39.11
N GLN A 259 -1.50 30.59 39.77
CA GLN A 259 -1.29 30.40 41.23
C GLN A 259 -2.04 29.25 41.94
N GLU A 260 -1.55 28.62 43.01
CA GLU A 260 -0.24 28.25 43.59
C GLU A 260 -0.55 27.51 44.94
N LEU A 261 0.42 26.78 45.53
CA LEU A 261 0.50 26.33 46.96
C LEU A 261 -0.37 25.10 47.36
N THR A 262 -0.01 24.11 48.21
CA THR A 262 1.20 23.74 48.99
C THR A 262 1.02 22.32 49.62
N LYS A 263 2.16 21.67 49.91
CA LYS A 263 2.51 20.80 51.08
C LYS A 263 1.83 19.43 51.36
N SER A 264 2.68 18.38 51.22
CA SER A 264 3.19 17.47 52.27
C SER A 264 2.37 16.29 52.85
N GLN A 265 3.12 15.21 53.15
CA GLN A 265 2.86 14.03 54.02
C GLN A 265 2.05 12.87 53.41
N MET A 266 2.20 11.58 53.74
CA MET A 266 3.19 10.71 54.43
C MET A 266 2.70 9.26 54.17
N TYR A 267 3.58 8.33 53.78
CA TYR A 267 3.67 6.87 54.14
C TYR A 267 4.50 6.13 53.06
N ASN A 268 5.77 5.79 53.28
CA ASN A 268 6.34 4.60 53.96
C ASN A 268 5.94 3.21 53.44
N ARG A 269 6.97 2.56 52.83
CA ARG A 269 7.53 1.21 53.09
C ARG A 269 6.63 0.03 52.64
N GLU A 270 7.13 -1.04 52.02
CA GLU A 270 8.32 -1.87 52.26
C GLU A 270 8.80 -2.45 50.89
N ASN A 271 10.09 -2.62 50.63
CA ASN A 271 10.73 -3.90 50.88
C ASN A 271 12.26 -3.75 50.97
N GLN A 272 12.80 -4.24 52.09
CA GLN A 272 14.21 -4.51 52.31
C GLN A 272 14.52 -5.97 51.93
N ASN A 273 15.65 -6.19 51.27
CA ASN A 273 16.68 -7.16 51.63
C ASN A 273 17.85 -6.92 50.65
N GLN A 274 18.91 -6.20 51.06
CA GLN A 274 20.10 -6.68 51.79
C GLN A 274 20.75 -7.91 51.13
N GLN A 275 22.06 -8.04 50.90
CA GLN A 275 23.31 -7.25 51.06
C GLN A 275 24.38 -8.13 50.33
N LYS A 276 25.19 -7.62 49.38
CA LYS A 276 26.61 -7.18 49.49
C LYS A 276 27.65 -8.29 49.86
N PRO A 277 28.99 -8.07 49.71
CA PRO A 277 29.75 -7.19 48.80
C PRO A 277 31.12 -7.76 48.29
N SER A 278 31.79 -7.11 47.33
CA SER A 278 33.23 -6.78 47.44
C SER A 278 33.65 -5.76 46.35
N LYS A 279 33.82 -4.49 46.72
CA LYS A 279 35.12 -3.79 46.91
C LYS A 279 35.80 -3.33 45.61
N ALA A 280 35.53 -2.07 45.27
CA ALA A 280 36.41 -1.20 44.49
C ALA A 280 37.41 -0.48 45.42
N LYS A 281 38.51 0.05 44.84
CA LYS A 281 39.37 1.12 45.39
C LYS A 281 40.30 1.65 44.27
N PRO A 282 40.84 2.89 44.36
CA PRO A 282 40.08 4.14 44.22
C PRO A 282 40.75 5.16 43.26
N ILE A 283 39.98 6.17 42.87
CA ILE A 283 40.45 7.44 42.30
C ILE A 283 40.84 8.37 43.46
N THR A 284 41.95 9.10 43.32
CA THR A 284 42.28 10.24 44.19
C THR A 284 41.84 11.57 43.58
N ASP A 285 41.17 12.30 44.45
CA ASP A 285 40.54 13.60 44.39
C ASP A 285 41.55 14.77 44.33
N ARG A 286 41.13 15.93 43.80
CA ARG A 286 41.45 17.25 44.37
C ARG A 286 40.66 18.41 43.70
N THR A 287 39.61 18.81 44.43
CA THR A 287 39.35 20.16 44.97
C THR A 287 38.99 21.36 44.07
N ARG A 288 37.81 21.90 44.40
CA ARG A 288 37.16 23.20 44.11
C ARG A 288 38.00 24.46 44.34
N SER A 289 37.68 25.54 43.60
CA SER A 289 37.30 26.84 44.18
C SER A 289 36.44 27.69 43.22
N ARG A 290 35.86 28.76 43.76
CA ARG A 290 34.60 29.46 43.43
C ARG A 290 34.79 30.78 42.66
N ALA A 291 33.69 31.20 42.02
CA ALA A 291 33.15 32.57 41.84
C ALA A 291 33.64 33.46 40.67
N GLY A 292 32.66 34.06 39.96
CA GLY A 292 32.74 35.47 39.54
C GLY A 292 32.39 35.84 38.09
N SER A 293 31.16 36.33 37.90
CA SER A 293 30.76 37.43 36.99
C SER A 293 30.53 37.19 35.48
N CYS A 294 29.54 37.95 34.99
CA CYS A 294 28.90 37.93 33.68
C CYS A 294 29.65 38.71 32.58
N GLY A 295 29.66 38.15 31.37
CA GLY A 295 29.62 38.81 30.03
C GLY A 295 30.83 39.66 29.59
N PRO A 296 31.09 39.84 28.27
CA PRO A 296 30.13 39.77 27.16
C PRO A 296 30.55 38.94 25.91
N SER A 297 29.53 38.52 25.13
CA SER A 297 29.49 38.42 23.66
C SER A 297 30.77 38.04 22.88
N ILE A 298 30.87 36.78 22.45
CA ILE A 298 31.74 36.34 21.34
C ILE A 298 30.90 35.58 20.32
N GLN A 299 30.85 36.09 19.08
CA GLN A 299 30.26 35.40 17.94
C GLN A 299 31.05 34.12 17.61
N PRO A 300 30.40 32.99 17.29
CA PRO A 300 31.14 31.78 16.93
C PRO A 300 31.71 31.91 15.51
N VAL A 301 33.04 31.92 15.43
CA VAL A 301 33.81 31.72 14.20
C VAL A 301 33.50 30.32 13.66
N ILE A 302 32.83 30.25 12.51
CA ILE A 302 32.61 29.00 11.78
C ILE A 302 33.94 28.62 11.12
N GLN A 303 34.61 27.59 11.65
CA GLN A 303 35.68 26.92 10.90
C GLN A 303 35.03 26.02 9.85
N PRO A 304 35.47 26.06 8.57
CA PRO A 304 34.94 25.19 7.55
C PRO A 304 35.30 23.74 7.87
N VAL A 305 34.28 22.89 8.00
CA VAL A 305 34.43 21.44 8.08
C VAL A 305 35.00 20.97 6.75
N ILE A 306 36.30 20.67 6.72
CA ILE A 306 36.95 19.99 5.60
C ILE A 306 36.31 18.59 5.51
N GLN A 307 35.44 18.40 4.52
CA GLN A 307 34.90 17.08 4.21
C GLN A 307 36.07 16.17 3.81
N PRO A 308 36.19 14.95 4.37
CA PRO A 308 37.21 14.03 3.92
C PRO A 308 36.92 13.68 2.45
N VAL A 309 37.92 13.87 1.59
CA VAL A 309 37.89 13.43 0.20
C VAL A 309 37.78 11.89 0.22
N ILE A 310 36.57 11.38 0.04
CA ILE A 310 36.29 9.95 -0.05
C ILE A 310 36.92 9.44 -1.34
N GLN A 311 38.00 8.67 -1.24
CA GLN A 311 38.55 7.98 -2.41
C GLN A 311 37.53 6.96 -2.96
N PRO A 312 37.35 6.87 -4.28
CA PRO A 312 36.38 5.98 -4.87
C PRO A 312 36.80 4.51 -4.71
N VAL A 313 35.92 3.69 -4.13
CA VAL A 313 36.09 2.22 -4.00
C VAL A 313 35.80 1.48 -5.32
N ILE A 314 35.47 2.21 -6.38
CA ILE A 314 35.48 1.71 -7.75
C ILE A 314 36.16 2.78 -8.60
N GLN A 315 37.37 2.49 -9.10
CA GLN A 315 37.77 3.08 -10.38
C GLN A 315 36.94 2.36 -11.43
N LEU A 316 35.70 2.82 -11.64
CA LEU A 316 35.05 2.59 -12.93
C LEU A 316 36.02 3.29 -13.90
N GLU A 317 36.89 2.53 -14.55
CA GLU A 317 37.92 3.06 -15.44
C GLU A 317 37.23 3.86 -16.53
N LYS A 318 37.13 5.19 -16.37
CA LYS A 318 36.79 6.21 -17.38
C LYS A 318 35.87 5.73 -18.53
N GLY A 319 34.79 5.02 -18.24
CA GLY A 319 33.72 4.72 -19.20
C GLY A 319 32.60 5.75 -19.06
N ALA A 320 31.88 6.01 -20.17
CA ALA A 320 30.89 7.08 -20.39
C ALA A 320 30.23 7.63 -19.10
N ILE A 321 30.85 8.67 -18.52
CA ILE A 321 30.32 9.39 -17.37
C ILE A 321 29.18 10.28 -17.89
N CYS A 322 28.06 10.35 -17.16
CA CYS A 322 26.99 11.25 -17.52
C CYS A 322 27.48 12.71 -17.50
N HIS A 323 27.08 13.47 -18.51
CA HIS A 323 27.33 14.91 -18.56
C HIS A 323 26.05 15.66 -18.14
N ASN A 324 26.21 16.82 -17.51
CA ASN A 324 25.10 17.73 -17.22
C ASN A 324 24.40 18.16 -18.54
N GLU A 325 23.20 18.74 -18.47
CA GLU A 325 22.43 19.16 -19.66
C GLU A 325 23.21 20.11 -20.59
N ASP A 326 24.15 20.88 -20.04
CA ASP A 326 25.04 21.78 -20.77
C ASP A 326 26.29 21.11 -21.38
N GLY A 327 26.47 19.80 -21.18
CA GLY A 327 27.59 19.00 -21.73
C GLY A 327 28.96 19.22 -21.07
N ASP A 328 29.15 20.32 -20.34
CA ASP A 328 30.46 20.80 -19.90
C ASP A 328 31.00 20.15 -18.60
N GLU A 329 30.13 19.65 -17.72
CA GLU A 329 30.52 19.08 -16.42
C GLU A 329 29.97 17.67 -16.20
N ARG A 330 30.71 16.86 -15.41
CA ARG A 330 30.34 15.50 -15.04
C ARG A 330 29.16 15.51 -14.06
N ASP A 331 28.03 14.95 -14.47
CA ASP A 331 26.89 14.70 -13.58
C ASP A 331 27.18 13.46 -12.72
N MET A 332 27.52 13.70 -11.46
CA MET A 332 27.74 12.64 -10.45
C MET A 332 26.56 12.51 -9.49
N SER A 333 25.43 13.16 -9.76
CA SER A 333 24.30 13.25 -8.82
C SER A 333 23.64 11.88 -8.58
N SER A 334 23.41 11.11 -9.65
CA SER A 334 22.86 9.76 -9.62
C SER A 334 23.78 8.77 -8.88
N GLU A 335 25.09 8.80 -9.16
CA GLU A 335 26.06 7.92 -8.52
C GLU A 335 26.25 8.27 -7.04
N ARG A 336 26.23 9.57 -6.69
CA ARG A 336 26.22 10.00 -5.28
C ARG A 336 24.97 9.46 -4.57
N TRP A 337 23.81 9.55 -5.20
CA TRP A 337 22.55 9.02 -4.67
C TRP A 337 22.62 7.50 -4.45
N LEU A 338 23.10 6.74 -5.45
CA LEU A 338 23.23 5.28 -5.36
C LEU A 338 24.20 4.87 -4.25
N ARG A 339 25.38 5.49 -4.16
CA ARG A 339 26.37 5.19 -3.11
C ARG A 339 25.86 5.48 -1.71
N GLU A 340 25.13 6.57 -1.54
CA GLU A 340 24.55 6.93 -0.25
C GLU A 340 23.60 5.84 0.25
N ILE A 341 22.77 5.29 -0.64
CA ILE A 341 21.82 4.22 -0.32
C ILE A 341 22.53 2.89 -0.15
N GLU A 342 23.42 2.52 -1.08
CA GLU A 342 24.22 1.28 -1.01
C GLU A 342 24.97 1.20 0.33
N THR A 343 25.70 2.26 0.68
CA THR A 343 26.45 2.33 1.96
C THR A 343 25.53 2.18 3.17
N PHE A 344 24.39 2.87 3.15
CA PHE A 344 23.42 2.83 4.23
C PHE A 344 22.81 1.42 4.38
N VAL A 345 22.28 0.85 3.30
CA VAL A 345 21.63 -0.47 3.28
C VAL A 345 22.61 -1.58 3.68
N HIS A 346 23.84 -1.56 3.13
CA HIS A 346 24.88 -2.55 3.44
C HIS A 346 25.42 -2.43 4.86
N SER A 347 25.28 -1.27 5.50
CA SER A 347 25.61 -1.10 6.91
C SER A 347 24.46 -1.55 7.82
N TRP A 348 23.24 -1.15 7.47
CA TRP A 348 22.07 -1.29 8.33
C TRP A 348 21.43 -2.68 8.30
N MET A 349 21.28 -3.30 7.13
CA MET A 349 20.49 -4.52 6.96
C MET A 349 21.30 -5.75 7.38
N PRO A 350 20.99 -6.51 8.45
CA PRO A 350 21.77 -7.69 8.82
C PRO A 350 21.87 -8.73 7.69
N GLN A 351 22.92 -9.56 7.70
CA GLN A 351 22.98 -10.69 6.78
C GLN A 351 21.82 -11.66 7.06
N SER A 352 21.13 -12.08 6.00
CA SER A 352 20.00 -13.01 6.12
C SER A 352 20.46 -14.42 6.42
N LYS A 353 19.67 -15.17 7.19
CA LYS A 353 19.79 -16.63 7.21
C LYS A 353 19.36 -17.18 5.85
N VAL A 354 19.77 -18.39 5.51
CA VAL A 354 19.54 -19.00 4.18
C VAL A 354 18.06 -19.01 3.80
N ASN A 355 17.17 -19.26 4.75
CA ASN A 355 15.72 -19.37 4.51
C ASN A 355 14.99 -18.01 4.41
N ASP A 356 15.67 -16.91 4.72
CA ASP A 356 15.04 -15.57 4.78
C ASP A 356 15.37 -14.72 3.55
N LYS A 357 16.10 -15.27 2.57
CA LYS A 357 16.56 -14.50 1.40
C LYS A 357 15.43 -14.25 0.40
N ILE A 358 15.30 -13.00 -0.01
CA ILE A 358 14.36 -12.62 -1.07
C ILE A 358 14.88 -13.06 -2.44
N ARG A 359 14.19 -14.01 -3.08
CA ARG A 359 14.40 -14.41 -4.47
C ARG A 359 13.80 -13.40 -5.44
N ILE A 360 14.57 -12.95 -6.43
CA ILE A 360 14.16 -11.96 -7.43
C ILE A 360 14.57 -12.43 -8.83
N ALA A 361 13.64 -12.42 -9.78
CA ALA A 361 13.94 -12.66 -11.19
C ALA A 361 14.04 -11.34 -11.98
N ILE A 362 15.01 -11.26 -12.88
CA ILE A 362 15.15 -10.18 -13.86
C ILE A 362 14.85 -10.76 -15.25
N LEU A 363 13.84 -10.23 -15.93
CA LEU A 363 13.48 -10.62 -17.30
C LEU A 363 13.96 -9.53 -18.25
N ASP A 364 15.07 -9.81 -18.96
CA ASP A 364 15.77 -8.80 -19.77
C ASP A 364 16.58 -9.46 -20.92
N THR A 365 17.65 -8.80 -21.38
CA THR A 365 18.59 -9.19 -22.45
C THR A 365 19.63 -10.23 -22.03
N GLY A 366 19.62 -10.66 -20.77
CA GLY A 366 20.62 -11.57 -20.19
C GLY A 366 21.52 -10.85 -19.17
N ILE A 367 22.65 -11.46 -18.83
CA ILE A 367 23.67 -10.84 -17.96
C ILE A 367 25.07 -11.27 -18.40
N ASP A 368 26.00 -10.33 -18.60
CA ASP A 368 27.42 -10.64 -18.78
C ASP A 368 28.09 -10.83 -17.42
N LEU A 369 28.02 -12.06 -16.89
CA LEU A 369 28.69 -12.43 -15.63
C LEU A 369 30.21 -12.32 -15.71
N GLY A 370 30.79 -12.27 -16.91
CA GLY A 370 32.23 -12.08 -17.13
C GLY A 370 32.70 -10.63 -16.94
N HIS A 371 31.78 -9.68 -16.80
CA HIS A 371 32.13 -8.29 -16.52
C HIS A 371 32.79 -8.15 -15.13
N PRO A 372 33.95 -7.46 -14.98
CA PRO A 372 34.71 -7.42 -13.72
C PRO A 372 33.95 -6.93 -12.49
N TYR A 373 32.91 -6.12 -12.71
CA TYR A 373 31.98 -5.68 -11.67
C TYR A 373 31.39 -6.85 -10.85
N PHE A 374 31.14 -8.00 -11.48
CA PHE A 374 30.54 -9.14 -10.81
C PHE A 374 31.54 -9.98 -10.01
N ASP A 375 32.85 -9.82 -10.23
CA ASP A 375 33.90 -10.46 -9.45
C ASP A 375 34.11 -9.76 -8.09
N GLU A 376 33.66 -8.52 -7.96
CA GLU A 376 33.70 -7.79 -6.70
C GLU A 376 32.80 -8.42 -5.63
N LYS A 377 33.17 -8.24 -4.36
CA LYS A 377 32.38 -8.68 -3.21
C LYS A 377 30.99 -8.05 -3.25
N TYR A 378 29.95 -8.87 -3.07
CA TYR A 378 28.58 -8.37 -3.07
C TYR A 378 28.26 -7.45 -1.89
N ARG A 379 29.05 -7.56 -0.81
CA ARG A 379 28.89 -6.76 0.40
C ARG A 379 30.22 -6.67 1.17
N LYS A 380 30.43 -5.54 1.85
CA LYS A 380 31.58 -5.36 2.75
C LYS A 380 31.63 -6.47 3.80
N GLY A 381 32.79 -7.10 3.97
CA GLY A 381 32.99 -8.22 4.90
C GLY A 381 32.59 -9.59 4.35
N SER A 382 31.97 -9.67 3.18
CA SER A 382 31.69 -10.95 2.51
C SER A 382 32.95 -11.59 1.92
N THR A 383 32.94 -12.92 1.82
CA THR A 383 33.89 -13.71 1.02
C THR A 383 33.38 -13.97 -0.40
N LYS A 384 32.05 -13.90 -0.62
CA LYS A 384 31.44 -14.12 -1.93
C LYS A 384 31.41 -12.84 -2.77
N SER A 385 31.59 -13.03 -4.06
CA SER A 385 31.41 -12.05 -5.13
C SER A 385 29.93 -11.79 -5.45
N ARG A 386 29.64 -10.78 -6.27
CA ARG A 386 28.29 -10.51 -6.82
C ARG A 386 27.83 -11.62 -7.76
N ARG A 387 28.75 -12.23 -8.52
CA ARG A 387 28.47 -13.40 -9.36
C ARG A 387 27.88 -14.54 -8.55
N GLU A 388 28.45 -14.83 -7.38
CA GLU A 388 28.05 -15.97 -6.53
C GLU A 388 26.68 -15.81 -5.84
N ILE A 389 26.02 -14.65 -5.95
CA ILE A 389 24.64 -14.46 -5.47
C ILE A 389 23.62 -14.42 -6.61
N VAL A 390 24.07 -14.52 -7.85
CA VAL A 390 23.25 -14.87 -9.01
C VAL A 390 23.16 -16.40 -9.03
N GLU A 391 21.97 -16.92 -8.73
CA GLU A 391 21.77 -18.36 -8.48
C GLU A 391 21.63 -19.14 -9.79
N GLU A 392 20.90 -18.60 -10.77
CA GLU A 392 20.73 -19.23 -12.08
C GLU A 392 20.48 -18.17 -13.16
N CYS A 393 21.03 -18.43 -14.36
CA CYS A 393 20.74 -17.68 -15.57
C CYS A 393 20.16 -18.63 -16.62
N LYS A 394 18.97 -18.33 -17.13
CA LYS A 394 18.27 -19.13 -18.14
C LYS A 394 17.90 -18.26 -19.33
N SER A 395 18.10 -18.78 -20.54
CA SER A 395 17.57 -18.15 -21.76
C SER A 395 16.32 -18.87 -22.22
N PHE A 396 15.32 -18.10 -22.60
CA PHE A 396 14.14 -18.57 -23.30
C PHE A 396 14.28 -18.39 -24.83
N LEU A 397 15.28 -17.62 -25.27
CA LEU A 397 15.64 -17.53 -26.68
C LEU A 397 16.33 -18.81 -27.16
N PRO A 398 15.92 -19.39 -28.30
CA PRO A 398 16.56 -20.57 -28.88
C PRO A 398 18.05 -20.35 -29.14
N GLY A 399 18.89 -21.29 -28.68
CA GLY A 399 20.33 -21.29 -28.96
C GLY A 399 21.14 -20.20 -28.24
N LYS A 400 20.53 -19.45 -27.31
CA LYS A 400 21.21 -18.43 -26.49
C LYS A 400 21.33 -18.91 -25.05
N LYS A 401 22.24 -18.30 -24.28
CA LYS A 401 22.36 -18.54 -22.83
C LYS A 401 21.94 -17.31 -22.02
N GLY A 402 21.53 -17.55 -20.78
CA GLY A 402 21.07 -16.49 -19.89
C GLY A 402 22.21 -15.64 -19.31
N ASP A 403 23.39 -16.23 -19.16
CA ASP A 403 24.64 -15.62 -18.68
C ASP A 403 25.48 -14.99 -19.81
N GLU A 404 24.85 -14.77 -20.96
CA GLU A 404 25.38 -14.01 -22.07
C GLU A 404 24.45 -12.82 -22.32
N ASP A 405 25.03 -11.64 -22.52
CA ASP A 405 24.33 -10.41 -22.88
C ASP A 405 25.20 -9.69 -23.92
N ALA A 406 24.75 -9.56 -25.16
CA ALA A 406 25.47 -8.74 -26.14
C ALA A 406 24.96 -7.29 -26.13
N HIS A 407 23.70 -7.08 -25.72
CA HIS A 407 23.06 -5.77 -25.73
C HIS A 407 23.52 -4.88 -24.58
N GLY A 408 23.62 -5.43 -23.37
CA GLY A 408 24.11 -4.79 -22.15
C GLY A 408 23.07 -4.21 -21.22
N HIS A 409 21.79 -4.29 -21.60
CA HIS A 409 20.71 -3.71 -20.81
C HIS A 409 20.44 -4.51 -19.53
N GLY A 410 20.44 -5.84 -19.63
CA GLY A 410 20.19 -6.74 -18.52
C GLY A 410 21.37 -6.79 -17.56
N THR A 411 22.60 -6.72 -18.09
CA THR A 411 23.82 -6.51 -17.30
C THR A 411 23.73 -5.25 -16.44
N HIS A 412 23.28 -4.14 -17.03
CA HIS A 412 23.07 -2.89 -16.32
C HIS A 412 21.98 -3.02 -15.25
N ALA A 413 20.83 -3.60 -15.60
CA ALA A 413 19.72 -3.79 -14.66
C ALA A 413 20.10 -4.67 -13.45
N ALA A 414 20.76 -5.80 -13.70
CA ALA A 414 21.25 -6.69 -12.65
C ALA A 414 22.24 -6.01 -11.72
N SER A 415 23.15 -5.18 -12.27
CA SER A 415 24.09 -4.42 -11.45
C SER A 415 23.37 -3.50 -10.45
N LEU A 416 22.35 -2.76 -10.89
CA LEU A 416 21.61 -1.82 -10.05
C LEU A 416 20.85 -2.54 -8.93
N LEU A 417 20.21 -3.67 -9.27
CA LEU A 417 19.50 -4.48 -8.30
C LEU A 417 20.45 -5.05 -7.24
N LEU A 418 21.59 -5.61 -7.65
CA LEU A 418 22.59 -6.20 -6.75
C LEU A 418 23.25 -5.15 -5.83
N ARG A 419 23.38 -3.89 -6.26
CA ARG A 419 23.85 -2.78 -5.39
C ARG A 419 22.91 -2.56 -4.21
N LEU A 420 21.61 -2.60 -4.45
CA LEU A 420 20.60 -2.12 -3.51
C LEU A 420 19.93 -3.26 -2.71
N ALA A 421 19.96 -4.50 -3.19
CA ALA A 421 19.40 -5.67 -2.50
C ALA A 421 20.48 -6.71 -2.14
N PRO A 422 21.40 -6.41 -1.19
CA PRO A 422 22.58 -7.25 -0.94
C PRO A 422 22.28 -8.62 -0.33
N ASN A 423 21.06 -8.86 0.13
CA ASN A 423 20.64 -10.13 0.69
C ASN A 423 19.82 -10.98 -0.29
N ALA A 424 19.52 -10.45 -1.47
CA ALA A 424 18.71 -11.14 -2.45
C ALA A 424 19.43 -12.35 -3.07
N LYS A 425 18.62 -13.28 -3.56
CA LYS A 425 19.01 -14.31 -4.52
C LYS A 425 18.50 -13.87 -5.89
N VAL A 426 19.40 -13.72 -6.86
CA VAL A 426 19.03 -13.18 -8.17
C VAL A 426 19.00 -14.28 -9.22
N TYR A 427 17.94 -14.29 -10.01
CA TYR A 427 17.75 -15.17 -11.16
C TYR A 427 17.63 -14.31 -12.42
N VAL A 428 18.23 -14.72 -13.52
CA VAL A 428 18.19 -13.94 -14.77
C VAL A 428 17.53 -14.76 -15.86
N ALA A 429 16.40 -14.28 -16.36
CA ALA A 429 15.71 -14.82 -17.52
C ALA A 429 15.98 -13.93 -18.73
N ARG A 430 16.69 -14.48 -19.71
CA ARG A 430 16.90 -13.81 -20.99
C ARG A 430 15.70 -14.05 -21.91
N VAL A 431 15.00 -12.97 -22.23
CA VAL A 431 13.79 -12.95 -23.08
C VAL A 431 13.88 -11.93 -24.22
N ILE A 432 14.91 -11.08 -24.21
CA ILE A 432 15.19 -10.06 -25.22
C ILE A 432 16.50 -10.41 -25.96
N ASP A 433 16.50 -10.27 -27.27
CA ASP A 433 17.63 -10.63 -28.13
C ASP A 433 18.79 -9.61 -28.07
N ASP A 434 19.85 -9.89 -28.83
CA ASP A 434 21.08 -9.07 -28.86
C ASP A 434 20.83 -7.65 -29.44
N ASP A 435 19.74 -7.46 -30.19
CA ASP A 435 19.35 -6.16 -30.76
C ASP A 435 18.43 -5.37 -29.82
N GLY A 436 18.15 -5.89 -28.62
CA GLY A 436 17.22 -5.29 -27.67
C GLY A 436 15.75 -5.45 -28.10
N LYS A 437 15.47 -6.41 -28.99
CA LYS A 437 14.12 -6.69 -29.50
C LYS A 437 13.54 -7.92 -28.83
N ILE A 438 12.23 -7.87 -28.63
CA ILE A 438 11.46 -9.02 -28.19
C ILE A 438 11.04 -9.76 -29.46
N GLY A 439 11.42 -11.03 -29.59
CA GLY A 439 11.44 -11.78 -30.86
C GLY A 439 10.26 -11.54 -31.81
N ASN A 440 10.56 -11.31 -33.09
CA ASN A 440 9.58 -11.20 -34.17
C ASN A 440 9.35 -12.60 -34.78
N PRO A 441 8.10 -13.10 -34.89
CA PRO A 441 6.82 -12.44 -34.71
C PRO A 441 6.34 -12.30 -33.26
N ASP A 442 5.42 -11.35 -33.05
CA ASP A 442 4.78 -11.00 -31.77
C ASP A 442 4.29 -12.24 -30.97
N ALA A 443 3.85 -13.30 -31.65
CA ALA A 443 3.48 -14.57 -31.00
C ALA A 443 4.65 -15.27 -30.28
N VAL A 444 5.86 -15.22 -30.85
CA VAL A 444 7.09 -15.76 -30.22
C VAL A 444 7.46 -14.90 -29.02
N ALA A 445 7.54 -13.58 -29.18
CA ALA A 445 7.77 -12.64 -28.06
C ALA A 445 6.85 -12.90 -26.86
N LYS A 446 5.54 -13.03 -27.13
CA LYS A 446 4.52 -13.31 -26.12
C LYS A 446 4.72 -14.66 -25.43
N ARG A 447 5.12 -15.69 -26.18
CA ARG A 447 5.39 -17.02 -25.63
C ARG A 447 6.61 -16.99 -24.72
N LEU A 448 7.72 -16.37 -25.13
CA LEU A 448 8.94 -16.31 -24.34
C LEU A 448 8.72 -15.63 -22.98
N ILE A 449 7.99 -14.52 -22.97
CA ILE A 449 7.72 -13.77 -21.74
C ILE A 449 6.73 -14.51 -20.85
N LEU A 450 5.69 -15.15 -21.43
CA LEU A 450 4.81 -16.04 -20.66
C LEU A 450 5.61 -17.16 -19.99
N GLU A 451 6.44 -17.87 -20.73
CA GLU A 451 7.22 -19.00 -20.22
C GLU A 451 8.19 -18.55 -19.13
N ALA A 452 8.82 -17.39 -19.31
CA ALA A 452 9.71 -16.81 -18.30
C ALA A 452 8.97 -16.41 -17.02
N ILE A 453 7.79 -15.79 -17.11
CA ILE A 453 6.98 -15.43 -15.94
C ILE A 453 6.51 -16.69 -15.21
N ASP A 454 6.00 -17.68 -15.95
CA ASP A 454 5.52 -18.93 -15.36
C ASP A 454 6.66 -19.67 -14.66
N TYR A 455 7.82 -19.85 -15.33
CA TYR A 455 9.00 -20.50 -14.76
C TYR A 455 9.58 -19.76 -13.56
N ALA A 456 9.66 -18.42 -13.63
CA ALA A 456 10.19 -17.63 -12.53
C ALA A 456 9.31 -17.71 -11.28
N SER A 457 7.98 -17.68 -11.46
CA SER A 457 7.03 -17.68 -10.35
C SER A 457 6.75 -19.07 -9.78
N ASP A 458 7.05 -20.15 -10.51
CA ASP A 458 6.71 -21.51 -10.11
C ASP A 458 7.54 -22.03 -8.92
N PRO A 459 6.93 -22.46 -7.80
CA PRO A 459 7.64 -22.98 -6.63
C PRO A 459 8.54 -24.18 -6.90
N ASP A 460 8.20 -25.00 -7.89
CA ASP A 460 8.99 -26.17 -8.30
C ASP A 460 10.17 -25.81 -9.22
N HIS A 461 10.27 -24.54 -9.63
CA HIS A 461 11.38 -23.98 -10.39
C HIS A 461 12.09 -22.90 -9.56
N TRP A 462 11.97 -21.61 -9.91
CA TRP A 462 12.64 -20.54 -9.15
C TRP A 462 11.83 -20.03 -7.95
N GLY A 463 10.50 -20.11 -8.02
CA GLY A 463 9.58 -19.67 -6.97
C GLY A 463 9.91 -18.28 -6.43
N VAL A 464 10.19 -17.30 -7.30
CA VAL A 464 10.68 -15.98 -6.85
C VAL A 464 9.59 -15.18 -6.14
N HIS A 465 9.97 -14.25 -5.27
CA HIS A 465 9.01 -13.33 -4.64
C HIS A 465 8.76 -12.08 -5.48
N ILE A 466 9.74 -11.70 -6.31
CA ILE A 466 9.70 -10.47 -7.11
C ILE A 466 10.16 -10.78 -8.54
N ILE A 467 9.47 -10.21 -9.53
CA ILE A 467 9.88 -10.19 -10.93
C ILE A 467 10.08 -8.72 -11.36
N SER A 468 11.25 -8.42 -11.92
CA SER A 468 11.59 -7.13 -12.51
C SER A 468 11.57 -7.24 -14.03
N MET A 469 10.74 -6.42 -14.69
CA MET A 469 10.50 -6.47 -16.13
C MET A 469 10.76 -5.10 -16.78
N SER A 470 11.91 -4.94 -17.41
CA SER A 470 12.27 -3.71 -18.11
C SER A 470 11.87 -3.73 -19.59
N LEU A 471 10.63 -4.13 -19.86
CA LEU A 471 10.08 -4.30 -21.20
C LEU A 471 8.60 -3.90 -21.26
N GLY A 472 8.09 -3.63 -22.47
CA GLY A 472 6.70 -3.23 -22.67
C GLY A 472 6.18 -3.45 -24.09
N PHE A 473 4.87 -3.69 -24.17
CA PHE A 473 4.07 -3.86 -25.38
C PHE A 473 2.95 -2.82 -25.41
N LYS A 474 2.52 -2.42 -26.61
CA LYS A 474 1.34 -1.55 -26.76
C LYS A 474 0.03 -2.31 -26.46
N ASN A 475 -0.14 -3.48 -27.08
CA ASN A 475 -1.34 -4.32 -26.94
C ASN A 475 -1.24 -5.28 -25.76
N ILE A 476 -2.38 -5.68 -25.18
CA ILE A 476 -2.44 -6.72 -24.13
C ILE A 476 -2.30 -8.08 -24.79
N PRO A 477 -1.25 -8.87 -24.49
CA PRO A 477 -1.22 -10.26 -24.89
C PRO A 477 -1.98 -11.10 -23.86
N GLU A 478 -3.11 -11.69 -24.24
CA GLU A 478 -3.94 -12.50 -23.34
C GLU A 478 -3.14 -13.61 -22.64
N SER A 479 -2.18 -14.22 -23.35
CA SER A 479 -1.29 -15.23 -22.79
C SER A 479 -0.42 -14.65 -21.65
N VAL A 480 0.22 -13.51 -21.88
CA VAL A 480 1.05 -12.84 -20.87
C VAL A 480 0.19 -12.36 -19.70
N GLU A 481 -1.03 -11.90 -19.95
CA GLU A 481 -1.98 -11.56 -18.89
C GLU A 481 -2.33 -12.74 -18.00
N ARG A 482 -2.57 -13.90 -18.58
CA ARG A 482 -2.81 -15.13 -17.82
C ARG A 482 -1.62 -15.50 -16.94
N ALA A 483 -0.40 -15.36 -17.46
CA ALA A 483 0.83 -15.64 -16.70
C ALA A 483 1.02 -14.64 -15.54
N ILE A 484 0.75 -13.36 -15.78
CA ILE A 484 0.81 -12.30 -14.76
C ILE A 484 -0.23 -12.56 -13.66
N LYS A 485 -1.48 -12.86 -14.04
CA LYS A 485 -2.54 -13.20 -13.08
C LYS A 485 -2.14 -14.42 -12.24
N LYS A 486 -1.58 -15.47 -12.86
CA LYS A 486 -1.06 -16.65 -12.15
C LYS A 486 0.02 -16.30 -11.13
N ALA A 487 1.04 -15.58 -11.56
CA ALA A 487 2.15 -15.17 -10.73
C ALA A 487 1.68 -14.30 -9.56
N THR A 488 0.83 -13.30 -9.82
CA THR A 488 0.46 -12.29 -8.82
C THR A 488 -0.67 -12.74 -7.88
N MET A 489 -1.65 -13.51 -8.36
CA MET A 489 -2.88 -13.82 -7.61
C MET A 489 -2.87 -15.21 -6.95
N VAL A 490 -2.13 -16.17 -7.51
CA VAL A 490 -2.03 -17.53 -6.96
C VAL A 490 -0.68 -17.78 -6.31
N ARG A 491 0.41 -17.28 -6.91
CA ARG A 491 1.77 -17.49 -6.40
C ARG A 491 2.29 -16.31 -5.56
N GLU A 492 1.47 -15.27 -5.38
CA GLU A 492 1.77 -14.09 -4.56
C GLU A 492 3.10 -13.40 -4.92
N VAL A 493 3.44 -13.39 -6.21
CA VAL A 493 4.67 -12.77 -6.73
C VAL A 493 4.42 -11.33 -7.10
N PHE A 494 5.26 -10.41 -6.61
CA PHE A 494 5.21 -9.01 -7.01
C PHE A 494 5.89 -8.80 -8.36
N ILE A 495 5.24 -8.05 -9.26
CA ILE A 495 5.81 -7.71 -10.57
C ILE A 495 5.98 -6.20 -10.67
N PHE A 496 7.20 -5.77 -11.00
CA PHE A 496 7.54 -4.38 -11.28
C PHE A 496 7.89 -4.26 -12.75
N ALA A 497 7.23 -3.35 -13.46
CA ALA A 497 7.43 -3.18 -14.89
C ALA A 497 7.61 -1.72 -15.30
N ALA A 498 8.48 -1.48 -16.28
CA ALA A 498 8.77 -0.16 -16.82
C ALA A 498 7.51 0.48 -17.44
N ALA A 499 7.18 1.72 -17.05
CA ALA A 499 5.93 2.35 -17.48
C ALA A 499 5.90 2.62 -18.99
N SER A 500 6.89 3.34 -19.53
CA SER A 500 7.17 3.62 -20.94
C SER A 500 8.23 4.73 -21.00
N ASN A 501 8.82 4.96 -22.18
CA ASN A 501 9.64 6.15 -22.44
C ASN A 501 9.08 7.03 -23.59
N ASN A 502 7.82 6.84 -23.98
CA ASN A 502 7.23 7.51 -25.15
C ASN A 502 6.59 8.89 -24.86
N GLY A 503 6.69 9.37 -23.63
CA GLY A 503 6.08 10.64 -23.21
C GLY A 503 4.55 10.61 -23.16
N PRO A 504 3.92 11.75 -22.79
CA PRO A 504 2.48 11.86 -22.59
C PRO A 504 1.66 12.10 -23.88
N THR A 505 2.33 12.36 -25.02
CA THR A 505 1.69 12.71 -26.30
C THR A 505 1.46 11.53 -27.25
N ASP A 506 2.00 10.35 -26.95
CA ASP A 506 1.63 9.09 -27.62
C ASP A 506 0.25 8.68 -27.05
N ASP A 507 -0.64 8.09 -27.87
CA ASP A 507 -2.03 7.72 -27.49
C ASP A 507 -2.14 6.69 -26.34
N TYR A 508 -1.05 6.39 -25.63
CA TYR A 508 -0.91 5.29 -24.68
C TYR A 508 -0.32 5.76 -23.34
N SER A 509 -1.11 5.68 -22.26
CA SER A 509 -0.76 6.19 -20.93
C SER A 509 0.21 5.31 -20.12
N VAL A 510 0.31 4.00 -20.34
CA VAL A 510 1.34 3.12 -19.74
C VAL A 510 1.41 1.85 -20.61
N THR A 511 2.59 1.29 -20.88
CA THR A 511 2.72 0.05 -21.67
C THR A 511 2.34 -1.20 -20.86
N TYR A 512 1.99 -2.28 -21.56
CA TYR A 512 1.77 -3.59 -20.94
C TYR A 512 3.12 -4.32 -20.78
N PRO A 513 3.52 -4.87 -19.62
CA PRO A 513 2.67 -5.26 -18.50
C PRO A 513 2.52 -4.23 -17.38
N ALA A 514 3.21 -3.08 -17.40
CA ALA A 514 3.11 -2.06 -16.35
C ALA A 514 1.67 -1.56 -16.12
N ARG A 515 0.83 -1.53 -17.16
CA ARG A 515 -0.59 -1.20 -17.04
C ARG A 515 -1.47 -2.36 -16.55
N ALA A 516 -0.99 -3.60 -16.51
CA ALA A 516 -1.77 -4.74 -16.03
C ALA A 516 -2.26 -4.52 -14.59
N MET A 517 -3.38 -5.17 -14.25
CA MET A 517 -3.81 -5.23 -12.85
C MET A 517 -2.76 -5.98 -12.03
N MET A 518 -2.57 -5.57 -10.79
CA MET A 518 -1.61 -6.17 -9.85
C MET A 518 -0.12 -6.08 -10.20
N VAL A 519 0.23 -5.31 -11.23
CA VAL A 519 1.61 -4.95 -11.56
C VAL A 519 1.89 -3.53 -11.10
N PHE A 520 3.07 -3.30 -10.54
CA PHE A 520 3.56 -1.97 -10.16
C PHE A 520 4.18 -1.29 -11.39
N PRO A 521 3.54 -0.24 -11.95
CA PRO A 521 4.17 0.56 -12.99
C PRO A 521 5.28 1.43 -12.38
N VAL A 522 6.48 1.34 -12.95
CA VAL A 522 7.65 2.09 -12.48
C VAL A 522 7.98 3.22 -13.44
N PHE A 523 7.97 4.43 -12.90
CA PHE A 523 8.31 5.67 -13.58
C PHE A 523 9.75 6.10 -13.24
N ALA A 524 10.34 6.94 -14.08
CA ALA A 524 11.70 7.43 -13.88
C ALA A 524 11.72 8.87 -13.37
N ALA A 525 12.62 9.14 -12.43
CA ALA A 525 12.88 10.47 -11.92
C ALA A 525 14.38 10.75 -11.82
N SER A 526 14.74 12.02 -11.69
CA SER A 526 16.09 12.47 -11.39
C SER A 526 16.53 12.03 -9.97
N SER A 527 17.80 12.26 -9.63
CA SER A 527 18.30 12.04 -8.26
C SER A 527 17.63 12.96 -7.21
N GLN A 528 17.00 14.06 -7.66
CA GLN A 528 16.22 14.97 -6.82
C GLN A 528 14.73 14.60 -6.76
N GLY A 529 14.27 13.69 -7.62
CA GLY A 529 12.87 13.28 -7.71
C GLY A 529 12.07 13.96 -8.81
N ASP A 530 12.73 14.69 -9.72
CA ASP A 530 12.05 15.37 -10.83
C ASP A 530 11.60 14.35 -11.90
N LEU A 531 10.30 14.32 -12.17
CA LEU A 531 9.72 13.48 -13.20
C LEU A 531 10.15 13.95 -14.59
N GLN A 532 10.40 12.98 -15.47
CA GLN A 532 10.90 13.25 -16.81
C GLN A 532 9.80 13.28 -17.86
N LYS A 533 9.99 14.08 -18.91
CA LYS A 533 9.05 14.24 -20.04
C LYS A 533 8.83 12.96 -20.85
N PHE A 534 9.77 12.01 -20.80
CA PHE A 534 9.62 10.71 -21.46
C PHE A 534 8.69 9.75 -20.70
N ASN A 535 8.36 10.03 -19.44
CA ASN A 535 7.34 9.24 -18.74
C ASN A 535 5.98 9.42 -19.43
N PRO A 536 5.16 8.36 -19.51
CA PRO A 536 3.84 8.47 -20.10
C PRO A 536 2.83 9.07 -19.11
N ASN A 537 1.63 9.42 -19.57
CA ASN A 537 0.59 10.00 -18.70
C ASN A 537 0.14 9.00 -17.62
N HIS A 538 -0.04 9.44 -16.38
CA HIS A 538 -0.24 8.59 -15.21
C HIS A 538 -1.62 8.75 -14.55
N GLU A 539 -2.58 9.40 -15.22
CA GLU A 539 -3.87 9.89 -14.66
C GLU A 539 -4.79 8.87 -13.97
N HIS A 540 -4.47 7.56 -13.95
CA HIS A 540 -5.34 6.54 -13.36
C HIS A 540 -4.65 5.51 -12.45
N LYS A 541 -3.36 5.67 -12.12
CA LYS A 541 -2.67 4.78 -11.18
C LYS A 541 -1.84 5.58 -10.18
N LYS A 542 -1.81 5.14 -8.91
CA LYS A 542 -0.84 5.56 -7.87
C LYS A 542 0.58 5.08 -8.24
N GLY A 543 1.08 5.51 -9.41
CA GLY A 543 2.37 5.13 -9.94
C GLY A 543 3.48 5.50 -8.97
N LEU A 544 4.56 4.73 -8.99
CA LEU A 544 5.75 4.99 -8.19
C LEU A 544 6.90 5.33 -9.12
N SER A 545 7.68 6.34 -8.77
CA SER A 545 8.90 6.70 -9.49
C SER A 545 10.14 6.48 -8.62
N THR A 546 11.29 6.25 -9.24
CA THR A 546 12.58 6.27 -8.55
C THR A 546 13.67 6.70 -9.52
N LEU A 547 14.94 6.71 -9.07
CA LEU A 547 16.06 7.12 -9.90
C LEU A 547 16.08 6.33 -11.20
N GLY A 548 16.00 7.04 -12.33
CA GLY A 548 16.06 6.46 -13.67
C GLY A 548 16.68 7.39 -14.69
N VAL A 549 17.41 8.42 -14.24
CA VAL A 549 18.03 9.44 -15.10
C VAL A 549 19.52 9.51 -14.82
N ASN A 550 20.30 9.57 -15.89
CA ASN A 550 21.75 9.72 -15.87
C ASN A 550 22.41 8.66 -14.97
N VAL A 551 22.01 7.40 -15.09
CA VAL A 551 22.54 6.32 -14.26
C VAL A 551 23.70 5.64 -15.00
N THR A 552 24.90 5.70 -14.42
CA THR A 552 26.08 5.01 -14.94
C THR A 552 26.22 3.63 -14.30
N GLY A 553 26.56 2.63 -15.10
CA GLY A 553 26.77 1.27 -14.61
C GLY A 553 27.41 0.36 -15.65
N PRO A 554 27.74 -0.89 -15.26
CA PRO A 554 28.22 -1.93 -16.16
C PRO A 554 27.38 -2.04 -17.42
N TRP A 555 28.07 -2.21 -18.54
CA TRP A 555 27.50 -2.52 -19.84
C TRP A 555 28.35 -3.60 -20.49
N THR A 556 27.82 -4.27 -21.51
CA THR A 556 28.50 -5.46 -22.07
C THR A 556 29.78 -5.11 -22.80
N ARG A 557 30.66 -6.12 -22.87
CA ARG A 557 31.97 -6.02 -23.50
C ARG A 557 31.94 -6.20 -25.02
N HIS A 558 30.78 -6.50 -25.62
CA HIS A 558 30.72 -6.92 -27.03
C HIS A 558 31.27 -5.83 -27.97
N GLY A 559 32.44 -6.08 -28.57
CA GLY A 559 33.15 -5.12 -29.43
C GLY A 559 33.95 -4.03 -28.70
N SER A 560 33.87 -3.92 -27.37
CA SER A 560 34.64 -2.96 -26.58
C SER A 560 36.05 -3.47 -26.27
N LYS A 561 37.06 -2.61 -26.45
CA LYS A 561 38.43 -2.87 -25.99
C LYS A 561 38.62 -2.55 -24.50
N GLU A 562 37.63 -1.93 -23.87
CA GLU A 562 37.69 -1.57 -22.45
C GLU A 562 37.63 -2.82 -21.57
N LYS A 563 38.34 -2.76 -20.43
CA LYS A 563 38.43 -3.87 -19.49
C LYS A 563 37.14 -4.04 -18.68
N ALA A 564 36.46 -2.95 -18.36
CA ALA A 564 35.21 -2.91 -17.60
C ALA A 564 34.27 -1.84 -18.21
N PRO A 565 33.64 -2.12 -19.37
CA PRO A 565 32.85 -1.13 -20.08
C PRO A 565 31.63 -0.67 -19.29
N THR A 566 31.37 0.63 -19.30
CA THR A 566 30.21 1.23 -18.63
C THR A 566 29.42 2.11 -19.57
N SER A 567 28.13 2.30 -19.27
CA SER A 567 27.28 3.23 -20.01
C SER A 567 26.42 4.06 -19.06
N CYS A 568 26.20 5.33 -19.42
CA CYS A 568 25.23 6.21 -18.80
C CYS A 568 23.88 6.07 -19.53
N ARG A 569 22.82 5.74 -18.80
CA ARG A 569 21.48 5.51 -19.36
C ARG A 569 20.39 6.22 -18.55
N SER A 570 19.30 6.54 -19.23
CA SER A 570 18.08 7.10 -18.66
C SER A 570 16.88 6.34 -19.20
N GLY A 571 15.88 6.09 -18.36
CA GLY A 571 14.63 5.45 -18.75
C GLY A 571 13.89 4.79 -17.58
N THR A 572 12.61 4.50 -17.79
CA THR A 572 11.81 3.71 -16.84
C THR A 572 12.34 2.29 -16.65
N SER A 573 13.02 1.74 -17.66
CA SER A 573 13.74 0.47 -17.60
C SER A 573 14.93 0.49 -16.62
N ILE A 574 15.52 1.66 -16.36
CA ILE A 574 16.60 1.86 -15.39
C ILE A 574 16.05 1.96 -13.97
N ALA A 575 14.90 2.62 -13.80
CA ALA A 575 14.22 2.76 -12.51
C ALA A 575 13.62 1.44 -12.01
N THR A 576 13.18 0.56 -12.91
CA THR A 576 12.49 -0.71 -12.60
C THR A 576 13.29 -1.66 -11.69
N PRO A 577 14.57 -1.99 -11.96
CA PRO A 577 15.37 -2.83 -11.05
C PRO A 577 15.65 -2.17 -9.70
N ILE A 578 15.74 -0.83 -9.64
CA ILE A 578 15.90 -0.07 -8.39
C ILE A 578 14.63 -0.16 -7.54
N MET A 579 13.46 -0.07 -8.15
CA MET A 579 12.17 -0.26 -7.47
C MET A 579 12.01 -1.70 -6.95
N ALA A 580 12.34 -2.70 -7.78
CA ALA A 580 12.33 -4.11 -7.37
C ALA A 580 13.27 -4.38 -6.18
N ALA A 581 14.46 -3.78 -6.19
CA ALA A 581 15.37 -3.85 -5.05
C ALA A 581 14.80 -3.17 -3.79
N SER A 582 14.09 -2.05 -3.94
CA SER A 582 13.43 -1.34 -2.85
C SER A 582 12.34 -2.21 -2.19
N ALA A 583 11.53 -2.89 -3.00
CA ALA A 583 10.54 -3.85 -2.53
C ALA A 583 11.19 -5.05 -1.82
N ALA A 584 12.31 -5.55 -2.35
CA ALA A 584 13.06 -6.62 -1.71
C ALA A 584 13.58 -6.22 -0.32
N LEU A 585 14.05 -4.97 -0.16
CA LEU A 585 14.45 -4.46 1.15
C LEU A 585 13.28 -4.40 2.15
N ALA A 586 12.09 -4.02 1.69
CA ALA A 586 10.89 -4.01 2.52
C ALA A 586 10.49 -5.42 2.97
N LEU A 587 10.47 -6.40 2.05
CA LEU A 587 10.19 -7.80 2.40
C LEU A 587 11.26 -8.38 3.33
N GLN A 588 12.53 -8.09 3.04
CA GLN A 588 13.64 -8.58 3.85
C GLN A 588 13.54 -8.10 5.29
N PHE A 589 13.14 -6.85 5.50
CA PHE A 589 12.88 -6.32 6.83
C PHE A 589 11.77 -7.08 7.56
N ILE A 590 10.66 -7.34 6.87
CA ILE A 590 9.53 -8.09 7.44
C ILE A 590 9.97 -9.50 7.84
N TYR A 591 10.81 -10.16 7.03
CA TYR A 591 11.24 -11.54 7.30
C TYR A 591 12.31 -11.66 8.38
N GLN A 592 13.18 -10.65 8.56
CA GLN A 592 14.29 -10.72 9.52
C GLN A 592 13.96 -10.24 10.93
N LYS A 593 12.89 -9.45 11.11
CA LYS A 593 12.45 -9.12 12.46
C LYS A 593 11.83 -10.38 13.09
N PRO A 594 11.93 -10.57 14.43
CA PRO A 594 11.14 -11.59 15.11
C PRO A 594 9.70 -11.48 14.60
N PRO A 595 8.92 -12.58 14.51
CA PRO A 595 7.51 -12.46 14.19
C PRO A 595 6.95 -11.44 15.17
N LEU A 596 6.70 -10.25 14.65
CA LEU A 596 5.85 -9.31 15.31
C LEU A 596 4.59 -10.15 15.50
N GLU A 597 4.22 -10.47 16.73
CA GLU A 597 2.92 -11.08 17.06
C GLU A 597 1.85 -10.02 16.77
N ILE A 598 1.77 -9.64 15.51
CA ILE A 598 1.00 -8.56 14.98
C ILE A 598 0.11 -9.19 13.93
N GLU A 599 -1.16 -9.22 14.30
CA GLU A 599 -2.26 -9.63 13.46
C GLU A 599 -2.22 -8.84 12.13
N GLY A 600 -2.25 -9.54 11.01
CA GLY A 600 -2.22 -8.93 9.67
C GLY A 600 -0.83 -8.78 9.03
N LEU A 601 0.26 -9.31 9.61
CA LEU A 601 1.59 -9.29 8.96
C LEU A 601 1.60 -9.94 7.55
N ASN A 602 0.74 -10.94 7.32
CA ASN A 602 0.58 -11.54 5.99
C ASN A 602 -0.02 -10.57 4.97
N ARG A 603 -0.84 -9.60 5.39
CA ARG A 603 -1.41 -8.56 4.52
C ARG A 603 -0.34 -7.62 3.96
N LEU A 604 0.77 -7.44 4.70
CA LEU A 604 1.94 -6.70 4.20
C LEU A 604 2.67 -7.38 3.04
N LYS A 605 2.46 -8.69 2.87
CA LYS A 605 2.95 -9.46 1.72
C LYS A 605 1.96 -9.43 0.55
N GLY A 606 0.81 -8.78 0.71
CA GLY A 606 -0.13 -8.48 -0.37
C GLY A 606 0.27 -7.21 -1.13
N ILE A 607 -0.40 -6.98 -2.27
CA ILE A 607 -0.09 -5.84 -3.15
C ILE A 607 -0.31 -4.48 -2.49
N ASP A 608 -1.39 -4.33 -1.73
CA ASP A 608 -1.72 -3.07 -1.06
C ASP A 608 -0.72 -2.80 0.07
N GLY A 609 -0.37 -3.85 0.83
CA GLY A 609 0.70 -3.80 1.82
C GLY A 609 2.05 -3.41 1.23
N MET A 610 2.41 -3.94 0.06
CA MET A 610 3.63 -3.54 -0.65
C MET A 610 3.59 -2.09 -1.15
N HIS A 611 2.45 -1.62 -1.65
CA HIS A 611 2.29 -0.21 -2.04
C HIS A 611 2.49 0.72 -0.84
N GLU A 612 1.94 0.36 0.32
CA GLU A 612 2.12 1.11 1.56
C GLU A 612 3.57 1.09 2.07
N LEU A 613 4.22 -0.07 2.06
CA LEU A 613 5.64 -0.20 2.42
C LEU A 613 6.54 0.65 1.54
N LEU A 614 6.26 0.68 0.24
CA LEU A 614 6.94 1.52 -0.73
C LEU A 614 6.62 3.01 -0.51
N SER A 615 5.38 3.35 -0.15
CA SER A 615 4.95 4.71 0.16
C SER A 615 5.63 5.27 1.42
N LEU A 616 6.01 4.42 2.38
CA LEU A 616 6.86 4.84 3.51
C LEU A 616 8.26 5.32 3.08
N MET A 617 8.69 4.98 1.87
CA MET A 617 9.98 5.39 1.31
C MET A 617 9.90 6.73 0.54
N ILE A 618 8.73 7.36 0.49
CA ILE A 618 8.53 8.68 -0.14
C ILE A 618 9.17 9.75 0.76
N PRO A 619 10.16 10.51 0.27
CA PRO A 619 10.74 11.62 1.02
C PRO A 619 9.69 12.71 1.29
N LEU A 620 9.81 13.42 2.42
CA LEU A 620 8.86 14.49 2.81
C LEU A 620 8.73 15.63 1.77
N TYR A 621 9.72 15.80 0.90
CA TYR A 621 9.71 16.81 -0.15
C TYR A 621 9.05 16.33 -1.45
N ALA A 622 8.85 15.02 -1.64
CA ALA A 622 8.19 14.48 -2.83
C ALA A 622 6.67 14.61 -2.64
N ARG A 623 6.06 15.56 -3.35
CA ARG A 623 4.63 15.92 -3.19
C ARG A 623 3.75 15.53 -4.38
N GLU A 624 4.36 15.14 -5.51
CA GLU A 624 3.65 14.89 -6.77
C GLU A 624 3.68 13.41 -7.14
N THR A 625 2.61 12.96 -7.79
CA THR A 625 2.50 11.61 -8.37
C THR A 625 3.04 11.60 -9.79
N PRO A 626 3.68 10.50 -10.26
CA PRO A 626 4.05 9.28 -9.53
C PRO A 626 5.05 9.53 -8.39
N TYR A 627 4.75 9.00 -7.20
CA TYR A 627 5.52 9.35 -5.99
C TYR A 627 6.97 8.88 -6.08
N PHE A 628 7.90 9.80 -5.83
CA PHE A 628 9.33 9.49 -5.82
C PHE A 628 9.72 8.69 -4.59
N ILE A 629 10.28 7.51 -4.81
CA ILE A 629 10.78 6.61 -3.78
C ILE A 629 12.29 6.68 -3.69
N LYS A 630 12.78 6.84 -2.45
CA LYS A 630 14.19 6.70 -2.10
C LYS A 630 14.39 5.41 -1.25
N PRO A 631 15.02 4.35 -1.79
CA PRO A 631 15.19 3.09 -1.09
C PRO A 631 15.78 3.27 0.32
N GLY A 632 15.13 2.64 1.30
CA GLY A 632 15.57 2.69 2.71
C GLY A 632 15.38 4.04 3.40
N ALA A 633 14.67 5.02 2.83
CA ALA A 633 14.46 6.33 3.48
C ALA A 633 13.80 6.22 4.87
N TRP A 634 12.80 5.35 5.00
CA TRP A 634 12.12 5.05 6.28
C TRP A 634 13.05 4.52 7.37
N LEU A 635 14.15 3.84 7.01
CA LEU A 635 15.13 3.28 7.93
C LEU A 635 16.06 4.34 8.55
N ARG A 636 16.09 5.55 7.99
CA ARG A 636 17.07 6.59 8.38
C ARG A 636 16.66 7.41 9.59
N SER A 637 15.40 7.37 10.02
CA SER A 637 14.97 8.09 11.21
C SER A 637 14.99 7.17 12.43
N LYS A 638 15.78 7.53 13.45
CA LYS A 638 15.72 6.91 14.79
C LYS A 638 14.31 6.94 15.41
N LYS A 639 13.41 7.79 14.89
CA LYS A 639 12.02 7.96 15.32
C LYS A 639 11.05 6.96 14.67
N TYR A 640 11.44 6.31 13.56
CA TYR A 640 10.69 5.26 12.85
C TYR A 640 11.17 3.84 13.19
N ALA A 641 11.90 3.69 14.31
CA ALA A 641 12.35 2.42 14.82
C ALA A 641 11.14 1.48 15.06
N ASP A 642 11.07 0.45 14.23
CA ASP A 642 10.39 -0.84 14.33
C ASP A 642 8.90 -0.86 14.68
N LYS A 643 8.46 -0.28 15.81
CA LYS A 643 7.06 -0.31 16.24
C LYS A 643 6.17 0.66 15.47
N LYS A 644 6.68 1.87 15.18
CA LYS A 644 5.89 2.92 14.50
C LYS A 644 5.67 2.71 13.01
N VAL A 645 6.55 1.99 12.32
CA VAL A 645 6.33 1.61 10.91
C VAL A 645 5.14 0.67 10.83
N VAL A 646 5.11 -0.32 11.72
CA VAL A 646 4.01 -1.27 11.81
C VAL A 646 2.74 -0.61 12.35
N GLU A 647 2.81 0.22 13.39
CA GLU A 647 1.68 1.02 13.87
C GLU A 647 1.17 1.99 12.79
N LYS A 648 2.04 2.55 11.93
CA LYS A 648 1.63 3.42 10.81
C LYS A 648 0.99 2.62 9.68
N ILE A 649 1.50 1.43 9.37
CA ILE A 649 0.85 0.47 8.46
C ILE A 649 -0.52 0.07 9.01
N GLN A 650 -0.59 -0.29 10.29
CA GLN A 650 -1.82 -0.62 10.99
C GLN A 650 -2.77 0.58 11.00
N HIS A 651 -2.29 1.79 11.28
CA HIS A 651 -3.11 3.00 11.27
C HIS A 651 -3.57 3.38 9.85
N ILE A 652 -2.79 3.13 8.81
CA ILE A 652 -3.26 3.36 7.42
C ILE A 652 -4.38 2.36 7.08
N TRP A 653 -4.30 1.13 7.58
CA TRP A 653 -5.28 0.08 7.30
C TRP A 653 -6.53 0.12 8.20
N TYR A 654 -6.37 0.44 9.49
CA TYR A 654 -7.46 0.52 10.49
C TYR A 654 -7.96 1.96 10.69
N GLY A 655 -7.14 2.98 10.42
CA GLY A 655 -7.48 4.40 10.57
C GLY A 655 -8.06 5.04 9.30
N GLN A 656 -8.45 4.24 8.31
CA GLN A 656 -9.53 4.63 7.38
C GLN A 656 -10.93 4.38 8.00
N ILE A 657 -10.99 3.93 9.27
CA ILE A 657 -12.21 3.83 10.09
C ILE A 657 -12.16 4.84 11.25
N THR A 658 -11.83 6.10 10.98
CA THR A 658 -12.03 7.19 11.97
C THR A 658 -12.50 8.46 11.30
#